data_AF-A0AAN6UGD2-F1
#
_entry.id   AF-A0AAN6UGD2-F1
#
_cell.length_a   1.000
_cell.length_b   1.000
_cell.length_c   1.000
_cell.angle_alpha   90.00
_cell.angle_beta   90.00
_cell.angle_gamma   90.00
#
_symmetry.space_group_name_H-M   'P 1'
#
loop_
_entity.id
_entity.type
_entity.pdbx_description
1 polymer ?
#
loop_
_entity_poly.entity_id
_entity_poly.type
_entity_poly.pdbx_seq_one_letter_code
_entity_poly.pdbx_strand_id
1 'polypeptide(L)'
;MSLLGLPYELVCHVVRHLDLGDVCSLSYSCRGLQFLLHEPNVAKLVLEAQASYSPEARDARVSRRYAAELRRLIKRRDAVASVSPYLVAIVAFAETWLYEKGILCYVRGSQLRMSNLHRSATHELVVDIRKLVDQAIDAPWPSRRFRFQILHCADDIVSCLYTNARHGQASCSSRLVVFNPRAGEIITVRRLESTAQIFVRNNHQFLYYGTNSERGRDGYNRWVIRGFDLATRTWLEPRLDFPAVIGSDVGSTVCFEIFDGYFYGLSNQTCLEVEEVDWVSYYTCFRFPLSRDGFRDLEQPPRQQFWRRDQTEGPLDDRWTFLRIFKDETTGQLKAVESRKEWLSGRISAGRSYYTTVISFDNAAVRPAEPDSSVLEPEKTDLGTCLERPPRDPHMVHQTDDSSTWAFTLSKCPLRSYHPSTQTYIDLVDDSASFHAIDQRIRIRGGSRRLWTPAELEERGRGRAPMARRPKDQDTLGQRTQDLYKNGTDIFWPPQQDPTAHSPALADLYAVLNPPGHLGTPHGSWDERSLVYATGGMGGGPKALVFVSWDPSIYLAGTSAYPSPDGRSVGALSVPPHGSKGERSRKAAKRHPISQPDTISCPFSADEISSANAGSWRALEPAMYLDIARGYHFAR
;
A
#
# COMPACT_ATOMS: atom_id res chain seq x y z
N MET A 1 33.55 16.02 25.59
CA MET A 1 32.25 15.83 26.28
C MET A 1 31.63 14.54 25.76
N SER A 2 31.37 13.56 26.63
CA SER A 2 30.77 12.28 26.23
C SER A 2 29.25 12.39 26.30
N LEU A 3 28.53 11.83 25.32
CA LEU A 3 27.06 11.78 25.32
C LEU A 3 26.52 11.04 26.57
N LEU A 4 27.30 10.08 27.09
CA LEU A 4 26.99 9.34 28.33
C LEU A 4 27.13 10.19 29.61
N GLY A 5 27.81 11.33 29.53
CA GLY A 5 27.97 12.27 30.65
C GLY A 5 26.93 13.38 30.68
N LEU A 6 26.03 13.43 29.69
CA LEU A 6 24.96 14.42 29.66
C LEU A 6 23.79 13.98 30.56
N PRO A 7 23.08 14.92 31.20
CA PRO A 7 21.79 14.67 31.82
C PRO A 7 20.82 14.01 30.86
N TYR A 8 19.98 13.13 31.40
CA TYR A 8 18.99 12.35 30.65
C TYR A 8 18.10 13.23 29.75
N GLU A 9 17.72 14.41 30.26
CA GLU A 9 16.86 15.37 29.56
C GLU A 9 17.55 15.95 28.32
N LEU A 10 18.86 16.22 28.40
CA LEU A 10 19.63 16.72 27.25
C LEU A 10 19.81 15.63 26.19
N VAL A 11 20.02 14.37 26.62
CA VAL A 11 20.06 13.23 25.68
C VAL A 11 18.71 13.07 24.97
N CYS A 12 17.59 13.15 25.70
CA CYS A 12 16.26 13.09 25.13
C CYS A 12 16.01 14.24 24.13
N HIS A 13 16.48 15.45 24.44
CA HIS A 13 16.36 16.59 23.53
C HIS A 13 17.13 16.36 22.22
N VAL A 14 18.36 15.86 22.30
CA VAL A 14 19.16 15.53 21.10
C VAL A 14 18.47 14.45 20.26
N VAL A 15 18.06 13.35 20.90
CA VAL A 15 17.47 12.17 20.25
C VAL A 15 16.16 12.50 19.51
N ARG A 16 15.40 13.49 19.99
CA ARG A 16 14.17 13.95 19.32
C ARG A 16 14.41 14.46 17.90
N HIS A 17 15.60 14.99 17.62
CA HIS A 17 15.97 15.57 16.32
C HIS A 17 16.73 14.61 15.41
N LEU A 18 17.01 13.38 15.87
CA LEU A 18 17.64 12.35 15.06
C LEU A 18 16.59 11.59 14.27
N ASP A 19 16.94 11.16 13.06
CA ASP A 19 16.11 10.23 12.31
C ASP A 19 16.11 8.83 12.95
N LEU A 20 15.20 7.95 12.54
CA LEU A 20 15.12 6.62 13.13
C LEU A 20 16.39 5.78 12.90
N GLY A 21 17.06 5.96 11.75
CA GLY A 21 18.28 5.22 11.43
C GLY A 21 19.46 5.63 12.30
N ASP A 22 19.59 6.93 12.57
CA ASP A 22 20.57 7.52 13.46
C ASP A 22 20.33 7.11 14.91
N VAL A 23 19.07 7.11 15.37
CA VAL A 23 18.72 6.60 16.71
C VAL A 23 19.12 5.13 16.86
N CYS A 24 18.87 4.31 15.84
CA CYS A 24 19.28 2.90 15.83
C CYS A 24 20.80 2.77 15.88
N SER A 25 21.50 3.45 14.98
CA SER A 25 22.97 3.42 14.89
C SER A 25 23.61 3.87 16.21
N LEU A 26 23.08 4.94 16.81
CA LEU A 26 23.51 5.45 18.11
C LEU A 26 23.28 4.42 19.22
N SER A 27 22.12 3.76 19.24
CA SER A 27 21.81 2.73 20.25
C SER A 27 22.71 1.50 20.15
N TYR A 28 23.20 1.16 18.95
CA TYR A 28 24.12 0.05 18.73
C TYR A 28 25.59 0.40 18.93
N SER A 29 25.93 1.70 19.02
CA SER A 29 27.31 2.14 19.20
C SER A 29 27.92 1.74 20.56
N CYS A 30 27.13 1.71 21.64
CA CYS A 30 27.57 1.21 22.93
C CYS A 30 26.42 0.71 23.82
N ARG A 31 26.73 -0.18 24.77
CA ARG A 31 25.72 -0.75 25.70
C ARG A 31 24.97 0.32 26.51
N GLY A 32 25.66 1.41 26.87
CA GLY A 32 25.07 2.51 27.64
C GLY A 32 24.01 3.30 26.90
N LEU A 33 23.93 3.20 25.57
CA LEU A 33 22.95 3.91 24.73
C LEU A 33 21.81 3.00 24.25
N GLN A 34 21.82 1.71 24.62
CA GLN A 34 20.72 0.80 24.25
C GLN A 34 19.37 1.24 24.82
N PHE A 35 19.36 1.99 25.94
CA PHE A 35 18.12 2.50 26.53
C PHE A 35 17.30 3.33 25.54
N LEU A 36 17.91 3.93 24.52
CA LEU A 36 17.22 4.70 23.49
C LEU A 36 16.11 3.92 22.75
N LEU A 37 16.27 2.60 22.61
CA LEU A 37 15.28 1.73 21.97
C LEU A 37 14.38 0.95 22.95
N HIS A 38 14.77 0.91 24.23
CA HIS A 38 14.16 0.03 25.22
C HIS A 38 13.39 0.77 26.31
N GLU A 39 13.74 2.02 26.59
CA GLU A 39 13.08 2.84 27.61
C GLU A 39 11.78 3.44 27.03
N PRO A 40 10.62 3.28 27.71
CA PRO A 40 9.33 3.69 27.15
C PRO A 40 9.15 5.19 26.89
N ASN A 41 9.73 6.06 27.72
CA ASN A 41 9.59 7.52 27.58
C ASN A 41 10.42 8.05 26.42
N VAL A 42 11.67 7.62 26.26
CA VAL A 42 12.50 7.92 25.09
C VAL A 42 11.84 7.36 23.85
N ALA A 43 11.39 6.11 23.89
CA ALA A 43 10.72 5.50 22.75
C ALA A 43 9.44 6.25 22.35
N LYS A 44 8.66 6.72 23.33
CA LYS A 44 7.50 7.58 23.09
C LYS A 44 7.92 8.90 22.43
N LEU A 45 8.94 9.56 22.94
CA LEU A 45 9.45 10.82 22.38
C LEU A 45 9.89 10.64 20.92
N VAL A 46 10.66 9.59 20.62
CA VAL A 46 11.14 9.29 19.26
C VAL A 46 9.97 8.94 18.34
N LEU A 47 9.08 8.04 18.76
CA LEU A 47 7.96 7.57 17.94
C LEU A 47 6.99 8.70 17.61
N GLU A 48 6.66 9.55 18.60
CA GLU A 48 5.78 10.70 18.41
C GLU A 48 6.45 11.85 17.65
N ALA A 49 7.78 11.95 17.64
CA ALA A 49 8.49 12.96 16.86
C ALA A 49 8.67 12.54 15.39
N GLN A 50 9.02 11.28 15.14
CA GLN A 50 9.48 10.81 13.83
C GLN A 50 8.42 10.04 13.04
N ALA A 51 7.38 9.51 13.69
CA ALA A 51 6.41 8.65 13.02
C ALA A 51 5.03 8.66 13.70
N SER A 52 4.56 9.82 14.14
CA SER A 52 3.32 9.98 14.92
C SER A 52 2.04 9.48 14.22
N TYR A 53 2.03 9.39 12.89
CA TYR A 53 0.90 8.88 12.12
C TYR A 53 1.10 7.46 11.61
N SER A 54 2.23 6.82 11.96
CA SER A 54 2.45 5.41 11.63
C SER A 54 1.43 4.49 12.30
N PRO A 55 1.14 3.32 11.70
CA PRO A 55 0.37 2.26 12.34
C PRO A 55 0.92 1.89 13.73
N GLU A 56 2.24 1.84 13.90
CA GLU A 56 2.90 1.52 15.16
C GLU A 56 2.69 2.60 16.23
N ALA A 57 2.72 3.89 15.87
CA ALA A 57 2.40 4.96 16.81
C ALA A 57 0.94 4.91 17.27
N ARG A 58 0.01 4.56 16.38
CA ARG A 58 -1.40 4.33 16.74
C ARG A 58 -1.55 3.14 17.69
N ASP A 59 -0.94 2.01 17.36
CA ASP A 59 -0.92 0.82 18.21
C ASP A 59 -0.27 1.12 19.59
N ALA A 60 0.77 1.95 19.64
CA ALA A 60 1.46 2.37 20.86
C ALA A 60 0.61 3.26 21.77
N ARG A 61 -0.18 4.18 21.20
CA ARG A 61 -1.09 5.04 21.98
C ARG A 61 -2.17 4.25 22.68
N VAL A 62 -2.68 3.19 22.04
CA VAL A 62 -3.69 2.28 22.60
C VAL A 62 -3.08 1.33 23.62
N SER A 63 -2.01 0.61 23.25
CA SER A 63 -1.39 -0.42 24.09
C SER A 63 -0.49 0.12 25.20
N ARG A 64 -0.06 1.39 25.09
CA ARG A 64 0.99 2.03 25.91
C ARG A 64 2.38 1.37 25.83
N ARG A 65 2.61 0.47 24.87
CA ARG A 65 3.87 -0.28 24.68
C ARG A 65 4.83 0.42 23.70
N TYR A 66 5.17 1.68 23.96
CA TYR A 66 5.97 2.52 23.04
C TYR A 66 7.32 1.91 22.64
N ALA A 67 8.08 1.32 23.56
CA ALA A 67 9.37 0.69 23.24
C ALA A 67 9.24 -0.58 22.37
N ALA A 68 8.12 -1.30 22.45
CA ALA A 68 7.87 -2.45 21.57
C ALA A 68 7.52 -1.97 20.17
N GLU A 69 6.61 -1.01 20.06
CA GLU A 69 6.15 -0.47 18.78
C GLU A 69 7.23 0.33 18.04
N LEU A 70 8.10 1.06 18.73
CA LEU A 70 9.25 1.71 18.11
C LEU A 70 10.18 0.67 17.45
N ARG A 71 10.52 -0.41 18.18
CA ARG A 71 11.35 -1.49 17.64
C ARG A 71 10.67 -2.22 16.48
N ARG A 72 9.34 -2.37 16.52
CA ARG A 72 8.55 -2.93 15.42
C ARG A 72 8.59 -2.03 14.18
N LEU A 73 8.44 -0.72 14.34
CA LEU A 73 8.54 0.27 13.26
C LEU A 73 9.91 0.22 12.59
N ILE A 74 10.99 0.24 13.37
CA ILE A 74 12.36 0.15 12.87
C ILE A 74 12.53 -1.14 12.05
N LYS A 75 12.19 -2.29 12.66
CA LYS A 75 12.30 -3.59 11.99
C LYS A 75 11.48 -3.67 10.71
N ARG A 76 10.28 -3.10 10.68
CA ARG A 76 9.44 -3.04 9.49
C ARG A 76 10.08 -2.19 8.40
N ARG A 77 10.56 -0.99 8.74
CA ARG A 77 11.22 -0.09 7.78
C ARG A 77 12.50 -0.72 7.22
N ASP A 78 13.30 -1.34 8.07
CA ASP A 78 14.51 -2.07 7.65
C ASP A 78 14.16 -3.24 6.75
N ALA A 79 13.14 -4.03 7.09
CA ALA A 79 12.68 -5.17 6.30
C ALA A 79 12.16 -4.74 4.92
N VAL A 80 11.38 -3.66 4.84
CA VAL A 80 10.92 -3.08 3.57
C VAL A 80 12.12 -2.59 2.74
N ALA A 81 13.00 -1.77 3.32
CA ALA A 81 14.15 -1.19 2.64
C ALA A 81 15.13 -2.24 2.10
N SER A 82 15.30 -3.35 2.83
CA SER A 82 16.17 -4.47 2.43
C SER A 82 15.44 -5.59 1.67
N VAL A 83 14.14 -5.43 1.39
CA VAL A 83 13.31 -6.44 0.70
C VAL A 83 13.37 -7.81 1.39
N SER A 84 13.42 -7.82 2.73
CA SER A 84 13.55 -9.02 3.55
C SER A 84 12.29 -9.25 4.41
N PRO A 85 11.29 -9.99 3.92
CA PRO A 85 10.06 -10.21 4.67
C PRO A 85 10.28 -11.13 5.88
N TYR A 86 9.46 -10.92 6.92
CA TYR A 86 9.43 -11.76 8.12
C TYR A 86 8.54 -12.99 7.97
N LEU A 87 7.61 -12.98 7.02
CA LEU A 87 6.63 -14.04 6.84
C LEU A 87 6.25 -14.19 5.36
N VAL A 88 6.14 -15.44 4.91
CA VAL A 88 5.49 -15.82 3.66
C VAL A 88 4.64 -17.06 3.87
N ALA A 89 3.40 -17.06 3.38
CA ALA A 89 2.53 -18.24 3.49
C ALA A 89 1.48 -18.28 2.38
N ILE A 90 1.05 -19.49 2.02
CA ILE A 90 -0.16 -19.69 1.21
C ILE A 90 -1.34 -19.60 2.18
N VAL A 91 -2.20 -18.59 1.99
CA VAL A 91 -3.25 -18.27 2.95
C VAL A 91 -4.63 -18.78 2.55
N ALA A 92 -4.90 -18.94 1.25
CA ALA A 92 -6.19 -19.43 0.76
C ALA A 92 -6.12 -19.87 -0.71
N PHE A 93 -7.17 -20.55 -1.16
CA PHE A 93 -7.46 -20.80 -2.57
C PHE A 93 -8.82 -20.20 -2.96
N ALA A 94 -8.86 -19.35 -3.97
CA ALA A 94 -10.01 -18.50 -4.24
C ALA A 94 -10.30 -18.26 -5.73
N GLU A 95 -11.56 -18.03 -6.05
CA GLU A 95 -12.02 -17.61 -7.40
C GLU A 95 -11.88 -16.09 -7.56
N THR A 96 -12.36 -15.35 -6.56
CA THR A 96 -12.23 -13.90 -6.45
C THR A 96 -11.72 -13.53 -5.07
N TRP A 97 -11.01 -12.40 -4.97
CA TRP A 97 -10.41 -11.98 -3.72
C TRP A 97 -10.18 -10.47 -3.70
N LEU A 98 -10.05 -9.93 -2.50
CA LEU A 98 -9.69 -8.55 -2.21
C LEU A 98 -8.82 -8.56 -0.95
N TYR A 99 -7.76 -7.75 -0.96
CA TYR A 99 -6.94 -7.51 0.21
C TYR A 99 -6.85 -6.01 0.48
N GLU A 100 -7.26 -5.60 1.68
CA GLU A 100 -7.30 -4.19 2.11
C GLU A 100 -6.87 -4.09 3.58
N LYS A 101 -5.78 -3.36 3.85
CA LYS A 101 -5.31 -3.01 5.21
C LYS A 101 -5.29 -4.19 6.20
N GLY A 102 -4.73 -5.31 5.78
CA GLY A 102 -4.63 -6.53 6.60
C GLY A 102 -5.84 -7.46 6.57
N ILE A 103 -6.96 -7.06 5.98
CA ILE A 103 -8.14 -7.90 5.82
C ILE A 103 -8.11 -8.57 4.44
N LEU A 104 -8.13 -9.91 4.44
CA LEU A 104 -8.27 -10.72 3.25
C LEU A 104 -9.72 -11.20 3.13
N CYS A 105 -10.38 -10.80 2.05
CA CYS A 105 -11.72 -11.29 1.68
C CYS A 105 -11.61 -12.13 0.42
N TYR A 106 -12.18 -13.33 0.40
CA TYR A 106 -12.09 -14.18 -0.78
C TYR A 106 -13.30 -15.10 -0.94
N VAL A 107 -13.62 -15.45 -2.19
CA VAL A 107 -14.73 -16.35 -2.52
C VAL A 107 -14.18 -17.72 -2.91
N ARG A 108 -14.75 -18.76 -2.31
CA ARG A 108 -14.53 -20.16 -2.66
C ARG A 108 -15.87 -20.85 -2.80
N GLY A 109 -16.25 -21.24 -4.02
CA GLY A 109 -17.56 -21.81 -4.29
C GLY A 109 -18.69 -20.83 -3.93
N SER A 110 -19.57 -21.22 -3.01
CA SER A 110 -20.68 -20.39 -2.54
C SER A 110 -20.41 -19.66 -1.23
N GLN A 111 -19.15 -19.62 -0.78
CA GLN A 111 -18.76 -19.00 0.48
C GLN A 111 -17.85 -17.80 0.24
N LEU A 112 -18.17 -16.68 0.88
CA LEU A 112 -17.26 -15.55 1.08
C LEU A 112 -16.59 -15.74 2.44
N ARG A 113 -15.26 -15.68 2.49
CA ARG A 113 -14.46 -15.84 3.71
C ARG A 113 -13.67 -14.58 3.97
N MET A 114 -13.57 -14.19 5.24
CA MET A 114 -12.84 -12.99 5.68
C MET A 114 -11.87 -13.34 6.80
N SER A 115 -10.61 -12.93 6.64
CA SER A 115 -9.53 -13.16 7.62
C SER A 115 -8.77 -11.87 7.89
N ASN A 116 -8.44 -11.60 9.16
CA ASN A 116 -7.54 -10.52 9.53
C ASN A 116 -6.11 -11.05 9.68
N LEU A 117 -5.32 -10.93 8.61
CA LEU A 117 -3.95 -11.41 8.55
C LEU A 117 -3.03 -10.58 9.45
N HIS A 118 -3.23 -9.27 9.57
CA HIS A 118 -2.42 -8.40 10.44
C HIS A 118 -2.57 -8.73 11.93
N ARG A 119 -3.74 -9.22 12.34
CA ARG A 119 -3.99 -9.70 13.70
C ARG A 119 -3.74 -11.20 13.86
N SER A 120 -3.17 -11.86 12.84
CA SER A 120 -2.87 -13.28 12.87
C SER A 120 -4.08 -14.15 13.23
N ALA A 121 -5.26 -13.78 12.71
CA ALA A 121 -6.52 -14.40 13.10
C ALA A 121 -6.51 -15.91 12.76
N THR A 122 -6.82 -16.76 13.73
CA THR A 122 -6.90 -18.22 13.55
C THR A 122 -8.28 -18.69 13.06
N HIS A 123 -9.23 -17.77 13.00
CA HIS A 123 -10.59 -18.03 12.54
C HIS A 123 -10.97 -17.03 11.46
N GLU A 124 -11.80 -17.49 10.55
CA GLU A 124 -12.38 -16.72 9.46
C GLU A 124 -13.89 -16.60 9.67
N LEU A 125 -14.39 -15.42 9.33
CA LEU A 125 -15.82 -15.22 9.20
C LEU A 125 -16.25 -15.69 7.82
N VAL A 126 -17.13 -16.69 7.79
CA VAL A 126 -17.61 -17.34 6.57
C VAL A 126 -19.06 -16.96 6.34
N VAL A 127 -19.35 -16.50 5.13
CA VAL A 127 -20.66 -16.02 4.68
C VAL A 127 -21.14 -16.92 3.55
N ASP A 128 -22.28 -17.58 3.76
CA ASP A 128 -23.01 -18.29 2.72
C ASP A 128 -23.68 -17.26 1.80
N ILE A 129 -23.11 -17.11 0.60
CA ILE A 129 -23.53 -16.11 -0.37
C ILE A 129 -24.97 -16.33 -0.80
N ARG A 130 -25.44 -17.59 -0.87
CA ARG A 130 -26.81 -17.88 -1.30
C ARG A 130 -27.81 -17.44 -0.25
N LYS A 131 -27.59 -17.83 1.00
CA LYS A 131 -28.45 -17.42 2.13
C LYS A 131 -28.43 -15.90 2.32
N LEU A 132 -27.28 -15.26 2.14
CA LEU A 132 -27.17 -13.80 2.20
C LEU A 132 -28.04 -13.15 1.11
N VAL A 133 -27.91 -13.61 -0.14
CA VAL A 133 -28.65 -13.06 -1.28
C VAL A 133 -30.15 -13.35 -1.17
N ASP A 134 -30.53 -14.52 -0.66
CA ASP A 134 -31.91 -14.91 -0.34
C ASP A 134 -32.56 -13.92 0.63
N GLN A 135 -31.84 -13.56 1.67
CA GLN A 135 -32.31 -12.60 2.66
C GLN A 135 -32.26 -11.14 2.14
N ALA A 136 -31.33 -10.84 1.24
CA ALA A 136 -31.10 -9.49 0.73
C ALA A 136 -32.05 -9.10 -0.43
N ILE A 137 -32.61 -10.07 -1.16
CA ILE A 137 -33.38 -9.83 -2.38
C ILE A 137 -34.68 -10.63 -2.34
N ASP A 138 -35.81 -9.95 -2.12
CA ASP A 138 -37.16 -10.53 -2.07
C ASP A 138 -37.71 -11.05 -3.43
N ALA A 139 -36.84 -11.34 -4.41
CA ALA A 139 -37.25 -11.75 -5.75
C ALA A 139 -36.99 -13.25 -6.00
N PRO A 140 -37.94 -14.01 -6.57
CA PRO A 140 -37.76 -15.42 -6.87
C PRO A 140 -36.58 -15.63 -7.83
N TRP A 141 -35.71 -16.60 -7.52
CA TRP A 141 -34.50 -16.94 -8.28
C TRP A 141 -34.82 -17.21 -9.75
N PRO A 142 -34.43 -16.33 -10.68
CA PRO A 142 -34.66 -16.60 -12.10
C PRO A 142 -33.60 -17.52 -12.69
N SER A 143 -32.45 -17.68 -12.02
CA SER A 143 -31.27 -18.39 -12.57
C SER A 143 -30.33 -18.82 -11.45
N ARG A 144 -29.80 -20.06 -11.53
CA ARG A 144 -28.70 -20.55 -10.68
C ARG A 144 -27.35 -19.92 -11.03
N ARG A 145 -27.25 -19.17 -12.13
CA ARG A 145 -26.02 -18.53 -12.59
C ARG A 145 -25.98 -17.07 -12.13
N PHE A 146 -25.23 -16.83 -11.05
CA PHE A 146 -24.90 -15.49 -10.58
C PHE A 146 -23.39 -15.28 -10.57
N ARG A 147 -22.97 -14.01 -10.62
CA ARG A 147 -21.60 -13.59 -10.36
C ARG A 147 -21.61 -12.73 -9.10
N PHE A 148 -20.70 -13.03 -8.18
CA PHE A 148 -20.50 -12.29 -6.94
C PHE A 148 -19.06 -11.80 -6.89
N GLN A 149 -18.87 -10.48 -6.93
CA GLN A 149 -17.56 -9.84 -6.94
C GLN A 149 -17.42 -8.95 -5.72
N ILE A 150 -16.32 -9.10 -4.99
CA ILE A 150 -15.98 -8.23 -3.86
C ILE A 150 -15.48 -6.89 -4.41
N LEU A 151 -16.04 -5.78 -3.94
CA LEU A 151 -15.66 -4.42 -4.38
C LEU A 151 -14.79 -3.71 -3.35
N HIS A 152 -15.15 -3.77 -2.07
CA HIS A 152 -14.39 -3.12 -0.99
C HIS A 152 -14.71 -3.74 0.38
N CYS A 153 -13.77 -3.60 1.31
CA CYS A 153 -13.93 -4.00 2.71
C CYS A 153 -13.22 -2.99 3.62
N ALA A 154 -13.96 -2.33 4.50
CA ALA A 154 -13.44 -1.42 5.52
C ALA A 154 -14.42 -1.32 6.69
N ASP A 155 -13.90 -1.11 7.92
CA ASP A 155 -14.70 -0.96 9.14
C ASP A 155 -15.74 -2.10 9.36
N ASP A 156 -15.31 -3.35 9.14
CA ASP A 156 -16.15 -4.56 9.16
C ASP A 156 -17.35 -4.55 8.17
N ILE A 157 -17.39 -3.62 7.22
CA ILE A 157 -18.41 -3.54 6.18
C ILE A 157 -17.84 -4.11 4.88
N VAL A 158 -18.58 -5.02 4.27
CA VAL A 158 -18.25 -5.60 2.97
C VAL A 158 -19.22 -5.11 1.91
N SER A 159 -18.68 -4.64 0.80
CA SER A 159 -19.43 -4.23 -0.38
C SER A 159 -19.16 -5.19 -1.53
N CYS A 160 -20.22 -5.75 -2.10
CA CYS A 160 -20.13 -6.71 -3.19
C CYS A 160 -21.05 -6.32 -4.36
N LEU A 161 -20.60 -6.61 -5.57
CA LEU A 161 -21.39 -6.58 -6.79
C LEU A 161 -22.02 -7.95 -7.01
N TYR A 162 -23.34 -7.98 -7.00
CA TYR A 162 -24.12 -9.14 -7.40
C TYR A 162 -24.70 -8.91 -8.81
N THR A 163 -24.39 -9.81 -9.73
CA THR A 163 -24.89 -9.76 -11.11
C THR A 163 -25.60 -11.06 -11.44
N ASN A 164 -26.87 -10.96 -11.85
CA ASN A 164 -27.69 -12.11 -12.25
C ASN A 164 -27.75 -12.21 -13.77
N ALA A 165 -27.21 -13.29 -14.34
CA ALA A 165 -27.29 -13.57 -15.76
C ALA A 165 -28.65 -14.21 -16.07
N ARG A 166 -29.61 -13.40 -16.54
CA ARG A 166 -30.86 -13.92 -17.13
C ARG A 166 -30.59 -14.35 -18.57
N HIS A 167 -30.87 -15.62 -18.89
CA HIS A 167 -30.88 -16.08 -20.27
C HIS A 167 -31.94 -15.26 -21.06
N GLY A 168 -31.53 -14.62 -22.15
CA GLY A 168 -32.45 -14.04 -23.15
C GLY A 168 -32.98 -12.61 -22.90
N GLN A 169 -32.49 -11.87 -21.89
CA GLN A 169 -32.80 -10.44 -21.72
C GLN A 169 -31.54 -9.57 -21.73
N ALA A 170 -31.58 -8.46 -22.47
CA ALA A 170 -30.47 -7.51 -22.65
C ALA A 170 -30.14 -6.67 -21.41
N SER A 171 -30.92 -6.74 -20.31
CA SER A 171 -30.66 -6.00 -19.08
C SER A 171 -30.29 -6.95 -17.95
N CYS A 172 -28.98 -7.13 -17.74
CA CYS A 172 -28.43 -7.81 -16.58
C CYS A 172 -28.72 -6.95 -15.34
N SER A 173 -29.50 -7.44 -14.37
CA SER A 173 -29.79 -6.66 -13.16
C SER A 173 -28.61 -6.79 -12.17
N SER A 174 -27.73 -5.80 -12.19
CA SER A 174 -26.65 -5.68 -11.21
C SER A 174 -27.12 -4.95 -9.96
N ARG A 175 -26.70 -5.44 -8.79
CA ARG A 175 -27.00 -4.84 -7.49
C ARG A 175 -25.73 -4.72 -6.66
N LEU A 176 -25.61 -3.61 -5.95
CA LEU A 176 -24.66 -3.42 -4.87
C LEU A 176 -25.28 -3.98 -3.59
N VAL A 177 -24.61 -4.96 -2.98
CA VAL A 177 -25.00 -5.57 -1.70
C VAL A 177 -23.97 -5.15 -0.67
N VAL A 178 -24.41 -4.45 0.36
CA VAL A 178 -23.57 -3.97 1.47
C VAL A 178 -24.07 -4.57 2.76
N PHE A 179 -23.18 -5.19 3.51
CA PHE A 179 -23.52 -5.90 4.74
C PHE A 179 -22.36 -5.86 5.73
N ASN A 180 -22.69 -5.98 7.01
CA ASN A 180 -21.73 -6.18 8.08
C ASN A 180 -21.84 -7.66 8.54
N PRO A 181 -20.88 -8.52 8.16
CA PRO A 181 -20.93 -9.92 8.52
C PRO A 181 -20.69 -10.17 10.02
N ARG A 182 -19.96 -9.27 10.71
CA ARG A 182 -19.76 -9.36 12.17
C ARG A 182 -21.03 -9.02 12.94
N ALA A 183 -21.82 -8.07 12.47
CA ALA A 183 -23.15 -7.78 13.03
C ALA A 183 -24.22 -8.77 12.53
N GLY A 184 -24.00 -9.42 11.39
CA GLY A 184 -24.99 -10.29 10.75
C GLY A 184 -26.11 -9.48 10.10
N GLU A 185 -25.80 -8.27 9.68
CA GLU A 185 -26.75 -7.28 9.21
C GLU A 185 -26.53 -6.98 7.72
N ILE A 186 -27.61 -7.00 6.94
CA ILE A 186 -27.62 -6.43 5.59
C ILE A 186 -27.94 -4.94 5.73
N ILE A 187 -26.97 -4.10 5.36
CA ILE A 187 -27.06 -2.65 5.55
C ILE A 187 -27.90 -2.02 4.44
N THR A 188 -27.58 -2.34 3.18
CA THR A 188 -28.31 -1.81 2.02
C THR A 188 -28.12 -2.66 0.78
N VAL A 189 -29.14 -2.68 -0.06
CA VAL A 189 -29.13 -3.35 -1.37
C VAL A 189 -29.63 -2.35 -2.39
N ARG A 190 -28.79 -1.99 -3.35
CA ARG A 190 -29.12 -0.97 -4.36
C ARG A 190 -28.99 -1.53 -5.76
N ARG A 191 -30.01 -1.32 -6.58
CA ARG A 191 -29.93 -1.58 -8.03
C ARG A 191 -28.97 -0.56 -8.67
N LEU A 192 -28.06 -1.06 -9.49
CA LEU A 192 -27.10 -0.24 -10.21
C LEU A 192 -27.60 0.04 -11.64
N GLU A 193 -27.47 1.29 -12.06
CA GLU A 193 -27.76 1.74 -13.43
C GLU A 193 -26.62 1.32 -14.39
N SER A 194 -25.38 1.30 -13.90
CA SER A 194 -24.19 0.84 -14.61
C SER A 194 -23.22 0.14 -13.65
N THR A 195 -22.34 -0.69 -14.19
CA THR A 195 -21.21 -1.31 -13.48
C THR A 195 -19.87 -0.95 -14.12
N ALA A 196 -19.85 0.03 -15.03
CA ALA A 196 -18.65 0.47 -15.71
C ALA A 196 -17.68 1.11 -14.71
N GLN A 197 -16.51 0.48 -14.54
CA GLN A 197 -15.43 0.94 -13.64
C GLN A 197 -15.94 1.27 -12.22
N ILE A 198 -16.74 0.39 -11.63
CA ILE A 198 -17.30 0.64 -10.31
C ILE A 198 -16.21 0.65 -9.22
N PHE A 199 -16.24 1.65 -8.34
CA PHE A 199 -15.49 1.64 -7.08
C PHE A 199 -16.42 1.80 -5.88
N VAL A 200 -15.97 1.35 -4.71
CA VAL A 200 -16.61 1.60 -3.43
C VAL A 200 -15.55 2.01 -2.41
N ARG A 201 -15.86 2.99 -1.57
CA ARG A 201 -15.07 3.42 -0.41
C ARG A 201 -16.00 3.68 0.75
N ASN A 202 -15.64 3.22 1.94
CA ASN A 202 -16.43 3.50 3.14
C ASN A 202 -15.51 3.72 4.34
N ASN A 203 -16.07 4.44 5.31
CA ASN A 203 -15.60 4.37 6.69
C ASN A 203 -16.73 3.77 7.56
N HIS A 204 -16.66 3.97 8.88
CA HIS A 204 -17.69 3.53 9.83
C HIS A 204 -19.00 4.36 9.78
N GLN A 205 -19.04 5.52 9.11
CA GLN A 205 -20.21 6.43 9.07
C GLN A 205 -20.86 6.57 7.69
N PHE A 206 -20.05 6.58 6.63
CA PHE A 206 -20.51 6.78 5.27
C PHE A 206 -19.91 5.77 4.30
N LEU A 207 -20.69 5.44 3.28
CA LEU A 207 -20.26 4.64 2.13
C LEU A 207 -20.49 5.44 0.86
N TYR A 208 -19.50 5.46 -0.02
CA TYR A 208 -19.57 6.06 -1.34
C TYR A 208 -19.26 5.01 -2.39
N TYR A 209 -20.02 5.01 -3.47
CA TYR A 209 -19.68 4.28 -4.66
C TYR A 209 -19.75 5.20 -5.87
N GLY A 210 -18.98 4.88 -6.91
CA GLY A 210 -19.07 5.60 -8.16
C GLY A 210 -18.89 4.72 -9.37
N THR A 211 -19.42 5.19 -10.50
CA THR A 211 -19.35 4.51 -11.81
C THR A 211 -18.95 5.51 -12.88
N ASN A 212 -18.14 5.05 -13.84
CA ASN A 212 -17.76 5.85 -15.01
C ASN A 212 -18.76 5.58 -16.15
N SER A 213 -19.93 6.24 -16.10
CA SER A 213 -21.08 5.86 -16.93
C SER A 213 -21.91 7.01 -17.48
N GLU A 214 -21.87 8.20 -16.90
CA GLU A 214 -22.66 9.33 -17.39
C GLU A 214 -21.98 9.91 -18.62
N ARG A 215 -22.65 9.92 -19.77
CA ARG A 215 -22.06 10.46 -20.98
C ARG A 215 -22.14 11.99 -20.95
N GLY A 216 -20.97 12.64 -20.94
CA GLY A 216 -20.84 14.08 -21.06
C GLY A 216 -21.26 14.60 -22.44
N ARG A 217 -21.41 15.93 -22.55
CA ARG A 217 -21.70 16.61 -23.83
C ARG A 217 -20.57 16.45 -24.86
N ASP A 218 -19.37 16.23 -24.36
CA ASP A 218 -18.13 15.90 -25.09
C ASP A 218 -18.10 14.44 -25.58
N GLY A 219 -19.12 13.63 -25.27
CA GLY A 219 -19.22 12.24 -25.70
C GLY A 219 -18.46 11.25 -24.83
N TYR A 220 -17.72 11.70 -23.82
CA TYR A 220 -16.95 10.86 -22.90
C TYR A 220 -17.71 10.52 -21.63
N ASN A 221 -17.36 9.40 -20.99
CA ASN A 221 -17.96 8.98 -19.73
C ASN A 221 -17.37 9.75 -18.54
N ARG A 222 -18.25 10.20 -17.66
CA ARG A 222 -17.94 10.93 -16.42
C ARG A 222 -18.27 10.08 -15.20
N TRP A 223 -17.60 10.41 -14.10
CA TRP A 223 -17.83 9.77 -12.82
C TRP A 223 -19.11 10.29 -12.17
N VAL A 224 -19.99 9.36 -11.82
CA VAL A 224 -21.15 9.61 -10.96
C VAL A 224 -20.86 9.00 -9.61
N ILE A 225 -20.87 9.82 -8.57
CA ILE A 225 -20.62 9.39 -7.19
C ILE A 225 -21.91 9.50 -6.40
N ARG A 226 -22.23 8.45 -5.63
CA ARG A 226 -23.39 8.41 -4.73
C ARG A 226 -22.93 8.03 -3.33
N GLY A 227 -23.53 8.66 -2.33
CA GLY A 227 -23.23 8.43 -0.92
C GLY A 227 -24.38 7.74 -0.18
N PHE A 228 -24.05 7.06 0.91
CA PHE A 228 -24.97 6.39 1.82
C PHE A 228 -24.54 6.67 3.26
N ASP A 229 -25.48 7.13 4.07
CA ASP A 229 -25.31 7.31 5.51
C ASP A 229 -25.56 5.96 6.20
N LEU A 230 -24.51 5.39 6.79
CA LEU A 230 -24.56 4.10 7.47
C LEU A 230 -25.31 4.18 8.81
N ALA A 231 -25.28 5.33 9.48
CA ALA A 231 -25.93 5.51 10.78
C ALA A 231 -27.45 5.57 10.62
N THR A 232 -27.94 6.28 9.61
CA THR A 232 -29.39 6.43 9.39
C THR A 232 -29.95 5.50 8.32
N ARG A 233 -29.07 4.73 7.66
CA ARG A 233 -29.40 3.78 6.59
C ARG A 233 -30.14 4.41 5.42
N THR A 234 -29.73 5.62 5.04
CA THR A 234 -30.37 6.39 3.96
C THR A 234 -29.35 6.77 2.89
N TRP A 235 -29.77 6.68 1.63
CA TRP A 235 -28.98 7.19 0.51
C TRP A 235 -28.97 8.71 0.53
N LEU A 236 -27.80 9.30 0.30
CA LEU A 236 -27.63 10.74 0.20
C LEU A 236 -28.15 11.23 -1.15
N GLU A 237 -28.85 12.35 -1.14
CA GLU A 237 -29.26 13.10 -2.31
C GLU A 237 -28.74 14.54 -2.19
N PRO A 238 -28.21 15.16 -3.27
CA PRO A 238 -28.18 14.68 -4.66
C PRO A 238 -27.07 13.64 -4.94
N ARG A 239 -27.04 13.09 -6.17
CA ARG A 239 -25.84 12.41 -6.69
C ARG A 239 -24.83 13.46 -7.14
N LEU A 240 -23.53 13.15 -7.04
CA LEU A 240 -22.47 14.02 -7.51
C LEU A 240 -22.08 13.60 -8.94
N ASP A 241 -22.55 14.37 -9.92
CA ASP A 241 -22.15 14.24 -11.33
C ASP A 241 -20.96 15.17 -11.54
N PHE A 242 -19.73 14.70 -11.33
CA PHE A 242 -18.57 15.58 -11.32
C PHE A 242 -17.90 15.68 -12.71
N PRO A 243 -17.98 16.83 -13.41
CA PRO A 243 -17.51 16.95 -14.80
C PRO A 243 -15.98 16.95 -14.92
N ALA A 244 -15.26 17.28 -13.86
CA ALA A 244 -13.85 17.63 -13.93
C ALA A 244 -12.88 16.49 -13.59
N VAL A 245 -13.35 15.32 -13.13
CA VAL A 245 -12.49 14.15 -12.96
C VAL A 245 -12.44 13.37 -14.26
N ILE A 246 -11.30 13.47 -14.92
CA ILE A 246 -10.99 12.78 -16.16
C ILE A 246 -10.20 11.52 -15.84
N GLY A 247 -10.40 10.46 -16.61
CA GLY A 247 -9.79 9.14 -16.39
C GLY A 247 -10.80 8.08 -15.99
N SER A 248 -10.45 6.82 -16.26
CA SER A 248 -11.38 5.69 -16.14
C SER A 248 -10.83 4.53 -15.31
N ASP A 249 -9.50 4.42 -15.19
CA ASP A 249 -8.85 3.33 -14.47
C ASP A 249 -8.45 3.77 -13.05
N VAL A 250 -9.09 3.15 -12.05
CA VAL A 250 -8.91 3.44 -10.63
C VAL A 250 -7.60 2.82 -10.14
N GLY A 251 -6.73 3.63 -9.55
CA GLY A 251 -5.38 3.26 -9.12
C GLY A 251 -4.31 3.49 -10.19
N SER A 252 -4.69 3.95 -11.40
CA SER A 252 -3.75 4.36 -12.45
C SER A 252 -3.98 5.80 -12.92
N THR A 253 -5.19 6.09 -13.40
CA THR A 253 -5.55 7.42 -13.93
C THR A 253 -6.33 8.27 -12.93
N VAL A 254 -7.11 7.60 -12.07
CA VAL A 254 -7.89 8.25 -11.01
C VAL A 254 -7.68 7.50 -9.68
N CYS A 255 -7.81 8.20 -8.56
CA CYS A 255 -7.74 7.61 -7.22
C CYS A 255 -8.82 8.23 -6.35
N PHE A 256 -9.61 7.40 -5.67
CA PHE A 256 -10.65 7.82 -4.73
C PHE A 256 -10.36 7.22 -3.36
N GLU A 257 -10.26 8.06 -2.33
CA GLU A 257 -9.95 7.60 -0.98
C GLU A 257 -10.62 8.47 0.09
N ILE A 258 -10.77 7.91 1.29
CA ILE A 258 -11.33 8.61 2.45
C ILE A 258 -10.24 8.82 3.50
N PHE A 259 -10.01 10.08 3.88
CA PHE A 259 -9.03 10.44 4.91
C PHE A 259 -9.59 11.56 5.80
N ASP A 260 -9.33 11.48 7.10
CA ASP A 260 -9.56 12.55 8.08
C ASP A 260 -10.95 13.23 8.00
N GLY A 261 -12.00 12.47 7.71
CA GLY A 261 -13.37 12.99 7.61
C GLY A 261 -13.72 13.65 6.28
N TYR A 262 -12.91 13.47 5.24
CA TYR A 262 -13.16 13.94 3.88
C TYR A 262 -13.05 12.79 2.86
N PHE A 263 -13.85 12.88 1.80
CA PHE A 263 -13.67 12.09 0.60
C PHE A 263 -12.78 12.86 -0.37
N TYR A 264 -11.79 12.19 -0.95
CA TYR A 264 -10.87 12.76 -1.92
C TYR A 264 -10.99 12.04 -3.26
N GLY A 265 -10.92 12.81 -4.34
CA GLY A 265 -10.62 12.26 -5.66
C GLY A 265 -9.46 13.00 -6.30
N LEU A 266 -8.59 12.23 -6.95
CA LEU A 266 -7.40 12.71 -7.64
C LEU A 266 -7.34 12.10 -9.03
N SER A 267 -7.02 12.91 -10.03
CA SER A 267 -6.77 12.47 -11.40
C SER A 267 -5.45 13.02 -11.92
N ASN A 268 -4.74 12.22 -12.69
CA ASN A 268 -3.53 12.62 -13.40
C ASN A 268 -3.79 13.01 -14.87
N GLN A 269 -5.06 13.05 -15.31
CA GLN A 269 -5.46 13.44 -16.66
C GLN A 269 -6.14 14.83 -16.66
N THR A 270 -5.78 15.65 -17.64
CA THR A 270 -6.25 17.04 -17.76
C THR A 270 -7.26 17.25 -18.88
N CYS A 271 -7.20 16.43 -19.92
CA CYS A 271 -8.06 16.45 -21.11
C CYS A 271 -8.18 15.02 -21.66
N LEU A 272 -9.22 14.78 -22.44
CA LEU A 272 -9.44 13.51 -23.16
C LEU A 272 -8.96 13.58 -24.61
N GLU A 273 -8.72 14.79 -25.12
CA GLU A 273 -8.17 15.06 -26.45
C GLU A 273 -6.68 15.39 -26.39
N VAL A 274 -5.94 14.95 -27.40
CA VAL A 274 -4.51 15.26 -27.59
C VAL A 274 -4.44 16.61 -28.30
N GLU A 275 -4.36 17.71 -27.56
CA GLU A 275 -4.00 19.00 -28.16
C GLU A 275 -2.47 19.10 -28.28
N GLU A 276 -1.97 19.36 -29.49
CA GLU A 276 -0.56 19.29 -29.89
C GLU A 276 0.28 20.53 -29.53
N VAL A 277 -0.05 21.29 -28.49
CA VAL A 277 0.65 22.55 -28.17
C VAL A 277 1.07 22.60 -26.70
N ASP A 278 2.37 22.74 -26.44
CA ASP A 278 2.99 23.21 -25.19
C ASP A 278 2.23 22.92 -23.87
N TRP A 279 1.84 21.66 -23.68
CA TRP A 279 0.98 21.22 -22.58
C TRP A 279 1.79 20.96 -21.31
N VAL A 280 1.53 21.81 -20.32
CA VAL A 280 1.83 21.53 -18.91
C VAL A 280 0.67 20.73 -18.33
N SER A 281 0.98 19.57 -17.76
CA SER A 281 0.01 18.71 -17.09
C SER A 281 -0.08 19.07 -15.61
N TYR A 282 -1.30 19.01 -15.07
CA TYR A 282 -1.61 19.20 -13.67
C TYR A 282 -2.41 18.02 -13.14
N TYR A 283 -2.30 17.73 -11.85
CA TYR A 283 -3.28 16.87 -11.20
C TYR A 283 -4.57 17.65 -10.99
N THR A 284 -5.70 16.99 -11.18
CA THR A 284 -6.99 17.51 -10.73
C THR A 284 -7.35 16.84 -9.41
N CYS A 285 -7.56 17.62 -8.37
CA CYS A 285 -7.97 17.12 -7.06
C CYS A 285 -9.24 17.83 -6.60
N PHE A 286 -10.12 17.09 -5.93
CA PHE A 286 -11.28 17.63 -5.25
C PHE A 286 -11.46 16.90 -3.91
N ARG A 287 -12.15 17.55 -2.97
CA ARG A 287 -12.62 16.90 -1.75
C ARG A 287 -13.99 17.40 -1.35
N PHE A 288 -14.67 16.63 -0.52
CA PHE A 288 -15.86 17.09 0.19
C PHE A 288 -15.90 16.45 1.59
N PRO A 289 -16.47 17.15 2.60
CA PRO A 289 -16.59 16.60 3.94
C PRO A 289 -17.55 15.41 3.96
N LEU A 290 -17.28 14.44 4.82
CA LEU A 290 -18.17 13.30 5.04
C LEU A 290 -19.34 13.75 5.92
N SER A 291 -20.33 14.36 5.28
CA SER A 291 -21.58 14.78 5.90
C SER A 291 -22.74 14.51 4.94
N ARG A 292 -23.98 14.62 5.43
CA ARG A 292 -25.18 14.42 4.62
C ARG A 292 -25.28 15.40 3.45
N ASP A 293 -24.90 16.64 3.70
CA ASP A 293 -24.88 17.71 2.70
C ASP A 293 -23.49 17.90 2.08
N GLY A 294 -22.54 16.99 2.32
CA GLY A 294 -21.13 17.18 1.98
C GLY A 294 -20.89 17.45 0.50
N PHE A 295 -21.72 16.90 -0.39
CA PHE A 295 -21.63 17.19 -1.83
C PHE A 295 -21.85 18.68 -2.18
N ARG A 296 -22.51 19.46 -1.33
CA ARG A 296 -22.69 20.91 -1.52
C ARG A 296 -21.42 21.70 -1.17
N ASP A 297 -20.63 21.16 -0.25
CA ASP A 297 -19.36 21.74 0.23
C ASP A 297 -18.16 21.14 -0.54
N LEU A 298 -18.33 21.00 -1.86
CA LEU A 298 -17.29 20.48 -2.73
C LEU A 298 -16.18 21.51 -2.91
N GLU A 299 -14.98 21.16 -2.48
CA GLU A 299 -13.80 21.99 -2.63
C GLU A 299 -12.96 21.51 -3.81
N GLN A 300 -12.60 22.45 -4.69
CA GLN A 300 -11.68 22.23 -5.79
C GLN A 300 -10.58 23.29 -5.78
N PRO A 301 -9.36 22.95 -5.35
CA PRO A 301 -8.20 23.83 -5.47
C PRO A 301 -7.86 24.11 -6.95
N PRO A 302 -7.25 25.28 -7.25
CA PRO A 302 -6.78 25.60 -8.59
C PRO A 302 -5.83 24.53 -9.12
N ARG A 303 -6.02 24.04 -10.36
CA ARG A 303 -5.21 22.96 -10.95
C ARG A 303 -3.72 23.29 -10.94
N GLN A 304 -3.38 24.56 -11.13
CA GLN A 304 -2.01 25.08 -11.14
C GLN A 304 -1.25 24.79 -9.83
N GLN A 305 -1.97 24.54 -8.72
CA GLN A 305 -1.40 24.19 -7.43
C GLN A 305 -0.70 22.82 -7.45
N PHE A 306 -1.17 21.88 -8.28
CA PHE A 306 -0.64 20.52 -8.36
C PHE A 306 -0.02 20.27 -9.72
N TRP A 307 1.07 20.97 -10.01
CA TRP A 307 1.87 20.71 -11.21
C TRP A 307 2.33 19.25 -11.25
N ARG A 308 2.07 18.58 -12.38
CA ARG A 308 2.34 17.15 -12.59
C ARG A 308 3.59 16.95 -13.43
N ARG A 309 3.60 17.49 -14.65
CA ARG A 309 4.70 17.36 -15.61
C ARG A 309 4.63 18.41 -16.71
N ASP A 310 5.74 18.58 -17.40
CA ASP A 310 5.85 19.29 -18.66
C ASP A 310 6.13 18.27 -19.79
N GLN A 311 5.53 18.46 -20.96
CA GLN A 311 5.77 17.63 -22.15
C GLN A 311 7.26 17.49 -22.54
N THR A 312 8.08 18.50 -22.23
CA THR A 312 9.53 18.53 -22.51
C THR A 312 10.32 17.53 -21.69
N GLU A 313 9.73 16.98 -20.63
CA GLU A 313 10.32 15.88 -19.85
C GLU A 313 10.47 14.59 -20.67
N GLY A 314 9.74 14.47 -21.78
CA GLY A 314 9.79 13.31 -22.67
C GLY A 314 8.55 12.42 -22.59
N PRO A 315 8.54 11.33 -23.38
CA PRO A 315 7.41 10.43 -23.46
C PRO A 315 7.27 9.55 -22.22
N LEU A 316 6.04 9.09 -21.97
CA LEU A 316 5.66 8.19 -20.89
C LEU A 316 5.11 6.88 -21.46
N ASP A 317 5.36 5.76 -20.77
CA ASP A 317 4.59 4.53 -20.93
C ASP A 317 3.50 4.47 -19.84
N ASP A 318 2.31 4.98 -20.16
CA ASP A 318 1.19 5.10 -19.21
C ASP A 318 0.74 3.75 -18.63
N ARG A 319 1.08 2.64 -19.26
CA ARG A 319 0.74 1.29 -18.75
C ARG A 319 1.50 0.93 -17.48
N TRP A 320 2.60 1.62 -17.20
CA TRP A 320 3.38 1.46 -15.97
C TRP A 320 2.89 2.37 -14.84
N THR A 321 1.96 3.27 -15.13
CA THR A 321 1.49 4.27 -14.18
C THR A 321 0.60 3.65 -13.12
N PHE A 322 0.90 3.95 -11.86
CA PHE A 322 -0.07 3.84 -10.77
C PHE A 322 -0.13 5.15 -10.00
N LEU A 323 -1.31 5.41 -9.42
CA LEU A 323 -1.62 6.62 -8.68
C LEU A 323 -2.28 6.25 -7.36
N ARG A 324 -1.74 6.73 -6.25
CA ARG A 324 -2.27 6.47 -4.91
C ARG A 324 -2.16 7.70 -4.02
N ILE A 325 -3.17 7.94 -3.19
CA ILE A 325 -3.12 8.92 -2.10
C ILE A 325 -2.73 8.18 -0.81
N PHE A 326 -1.83 8.76 -0.03
CA PHE A 326 -1.42 8.22 1.27
C PHE A 326 -1.21 9.34 2.28
N LYS A 327 -1.18 8.96 3.56
CA LYS A 327 -0.88 9.85 4.68
C LYS A 327 0.58 9.67 5.08
N ASP A 328 1.34 10.75 5.14
CA ASP A 328 2.73 10.72 5.57
C ASP A 328 2.85 10.27 7.04
N GLU A 329 3.64 9.23 7.31
CA GLU A 329 3.75 8.65 8.67
C GLU A 329 4.34 9.64 9.69
N THR A 330 5.11 10.63 9.24
CA THR A 330 5.80 11.59 10.10
C THR A 330 4.97 12.86 10.30
N THR A 331 4.54 13.49 9.20
CA THR A 331 3.84 14.79 9.26
C THR A 331 2.33 14.68 9.31
N GLY A 332 1.77 13.54 8.90
CA GLY A 332 0.32 13.37 8.77
C GLY A 332 -0.28 14.10 7.57
N GLN A 333 0.54 14.73 6.74
CA GLN A 333 0.08 15.40 5.52
C GLN A 333 -0.34 14.36 4.47
N LEU A 334 -1.39 14.68 3.72
CA LEU A 334 -1.79 13.88 2.57
C LEU A 334 -0.86 14.14 1.40
N LYS A 335 -0.43 13.06 0.75
CA LYS A 335 0.45 13.09 -0.41
C LYS A 335 -0.08 12.13 -1.47
N ALA A 336 0.07 12.51 -2.73
CA ALA A 336 -0.09 11.64 -3.88
C ALA A 336 1.26 11.04 -4.25
N VAL A 337 1.28 9.76 -4.64
CA VAL A 337 2.40 9.17 -5.37
C VAL A 337 1.94 8.73 -6.75
N GLU A 338 2.70 9.14 -7.77
CA GLU A 338 2.55 8.66 -9.14
C GLU A 338 3.85 7.95 -9.57
N SER A 339 3.75 6.70 -10.01
CA SER A 339 4.86 6.02 -10.68
C SER A 339 4.78 6.27 -12.18
N ARG A 340 5.92 6.50 -12.83
CA ARG A 340 6.02 6.75 -14.27
C ARG A 340 7.20 5.98 -14.84
N LYS A 341 7.01 5.39 -16.02
CA LYS A 341 8.12 4.91 -16.85
C LYS A 341 8.32 5.90 -17.98
N GLU A 342 9.51 6.49 -18.05
CA GLU A 342 9.73 7.72 -18.81
C GLU A 342 11.12 7.79 -19.43
N TRP A 343 11.21 8.41 -20.60
CA TRP A 343 12.46 8.69 -21.32
C TRP A 343 12.85 10.15 -21.07
N LEU A 344 13.35 10.40 -19.86
CA LEU A 344 13.71 11.75 -19.42
C LEU A 344 14.72 12.40 -20.37
N SER A 345 14.46 13.65 -20.76
CA SER A 345 15.38 14.48 -21.54
C SER A 345 15.90 13.82 -22.82
N GLY A 346 15.06 12.98 -23.46
CA GLY A 346 15.42 12.29 -24.70
C GLY A 346 16.44 11.16 -24.53
N ARG A 347 16.63 10.65 -23.30
CA ARG A 347 17.46 9.45 -23.07
C ARG A 347 16.95 8.27 -23.90
N ILE A 348 17.87 7.41 -24.34
CA ILE A 348 17.56 6.21 -25.13
C ILE A 348 16.87 5.13 -24.27
N SER A 349 17.26 5.05 -23.00
CA SER A 349 16.70 4.10 -22.04
C SER A 349 15.60 4.75 -21.18
N ALA A 350 14.51 4.01 -20.97
CA ALA A 350 13.49 4.38 -20.01
C ALA A 350 13.99 4.15 -18.58
N GLY A 351 13.70 5.10 -17.69
CA GLY A 351 13.81 4.92 -16.24
C GLY A 351 12.42 4.92 -15.61
N ARG A 352 12.31 4.37 -14.40
CA ARG A 352 11.09 4.50 -13.61
C ARG A 352 11.30 5.50 -12.49
N SER A 353 10.37 6.43 -12.37
CA SER A 353 10.41 7.50 -11.39
C SER A 353 9.14 7.48 -10.55
N TYR A 354 9.28 7.79 -9.27
CA TYR A 354 8.19 7.96 -8.33
C TYR A 354 8.13 9.42 -7.92
N TYR A 355 7.02 10.08 -8.28
CA TYR A 355 6.77 11.49 -7.98
C TYR A 355 5.81 11.60 -6.82
N THR A 356 6.21 12.33 -5.79
CA THR A 356 5.37 12.61 -4.61
C THR A 356 4.91 14.06 -4.64
N THR A 357 3.61 14.30 -4.46
CA THR A 357 3.03 15.65 -4.45
C THR A 357 2.21 15.83 -3.19
N VAL A 358 2.41 16.94 -2.47
CA VAL A 358 1.61 17.27 -1.28
C VAL A 358 0.22 17.71 -1.73
N ILE A 359 -0.82 17.12 -1.13
CA ILE A 359 -2.21 17.52 -1.33
C ILE A 359 -2.59 18.43 -0.18
N SER A 360 -2.71 19.73 -0.44
CA SER A 360 -3.18 20.71 0.54
C SER A 360 -4.29 21.56 -0.07
N PHE A 361 -5.31 21.82 0.72
CA PHE A 361 -6.44 22.67 0.35
C PHE A 361 -6.37 24.03 1.06
N ASP A 362 -5.38 24.24 1.93
CA ASP A 362 -5.25 25.43 2.79
C ASP A 362 -4.80 26.68 2.02
N ASN A 363 -4.20 26.50 0.84
CA ASN A 363 -3.69 27.58 0.01
C ASN A 363 -4.71 28.16 -0.99
N ALA A 364 -5.96 27.69 -0.99
CA ALA A 364 -7.00 28.23 -1.88
C ALA A 364 -7.39 29.69 -1.55
N ALA A 365 -6.99 30.21 -0.38
CA ALA A 365 -7.35 31.55 0.09
C ALA A 365 -6.31 32.66 -0.20
N VAL A 366 -5.13 32.36 -0.77
CA VAL A 366 -4.05 33.34 -0.93
C VAL A 366 -3.60 33.48 -2.39
N ARG A 367 -4.54 33.79 -3.29
CA ARG A 367 -4.31 34.64 -4.46
C ARG A 367 -5.61 35.41 -4.73
N PRO A 368 -5.61 36.76 -4.79
CA PRO A 368 -6.80 37.48 -5.17
C PRO A 368 -7.26 37.00 -6.55
N ALA A 369 -8.55 36.68 -6.65
CA ALA A 369 -9.21 36.40 -7.90
C ALA A 369 -9.13 37.64 -8.80
N GLU A 370 -8.36 37.56 -9.87
CA GLU A 370 -8.62 38.40 -11.04
C GLU A 370 -10.00 37.99 -11.58
N PRO A 371 -10.92 38.94 -11.81
CA PRO A 371 -12.31 38.63 -12.08
C PRO A 371 -12.51 37.93 -13.42
N ASP A 372 -13.48 37.02 -13.45
CA ASP A 372 -14.05 36.38 -14.62
C ASP A 372 -14.12 37.32 -15.82
N SER A 373 -13.46 36.93 -16.91
CA SER A 373 -13.68 37.47 -18.25
C SER A 373 -13.88 36.30 -19.20
N SER A 374 -15.17 36.03 -19.47
CA SER A 374 -15.75 35.51 -20.71
C SER A 374 -14.88 34.69 -21.69
N VAL A 375 -15.41 33.52 -22.04
CA VAL A 375 -15.28 32.83 -23.34
C VAL A 375 -14.83 33.76 -24.46
N LEU A 376 -13.54 33.70 -24.80
CA LEU A 376 -13.00 34.16 -26.08
C LEU A 376 -11.91 33.17 -26.49
N GLU A 377 -11.98 32.75 -27.75
CA GLU A 377 -10.98 31.88 -28.37
C GLU A 377 -9.56 32.44 -28.20
N PRO A 378 -8.52 31.59 -28.14
CA PRO A 378 -7.16 32.09 -28.00
C PRO A 378 -6.75 32.77 -29.30
N GLU A 379 -6.82 34.10 -29.34
CA GLU A 379 -6.04 34.88 -30.28
C GLU A 379 -4.57 34.51 -30.08
N LYS A 380 -3.95 34.02 -31.15
CA LYS A 380 -2.51 33.76 -31.26
C LYS A 380 -1.75 35.01 -30.83
N THR A 381 -1.26 34.99 -29.60
CA THR A 381 -0.30 35.98 -29.12
C THR A 381 1.09 35.44 -29.43
N ASP A 382 1.67 35.95 -30.51
CA ASP A 382 3.07 35.82 -30.86
C ASP A 382 3.93 36.51 -29.78
N LEU A 383 4.41 35.75 -28.79
CA LEU A 383 5.76 35.80 -28.20
C LEU A 383 5.81 34.84 -27.00
N GLY A 384 6.62 33.79 -27.13
CA GLY A 384 6.81 32.73 -26.14
C GLY A 384 7.26 33.23 -24.77
N THR A 385 6.30 33.48 -23.90
CA THR A 385 6.56 33.63 -22.46
C THR A 385 6.50 32.22 -21.88
N CYS A 386 7.64 31.55 -21.86
CA CYS A 386 7.84 30.26 -21.22
C CYS A 386 7.37 30.40 -19.76
N LEU A 387 6.23 29.80 -19.39
CA LEU A 387 5.80 29.71 -18.00
C LEU A 387 6.96 29.10 -17.21
N GLU A 388 7.52 29.84 -16.25
CA GLU A 388 8.66 29.36 -15.47
C GLU A 388 8.30 28.03 -14.79
N ARG A 389 9.02 26.97 -15.16
CA ARG A 389 8.82 25.62 -14.62
C ARG A 389 9.05 25.65 -13.11
N PRO A 390 8.08 25.25 -12.27
CA PRO A 390 8.34 25.13 -10.84
C PRO A 390 9.45 24.08 -10.62
N PRO A 391 10.53 24.42 -9.90
CA PRO A 391 11.60 23.46 -9.65
C PRO A 391 11.07 22.30 -8.81
N ARG A 392 11.32 21.06 -9.25
CA ARG A 392 11.02 19.86 -8.45
C ARG A 392 11.94 19.77 -7.24
N ASP A 393 11.36 19.43 -6.09
CA ASP A 393 12.11 19.06 -4.90
C ASP A 393 12.70 17.65 -5.07
N PRO A 394 14.04 17.46 -5.02
CA PRO A 394 14.68 16.14 -5.08
C PRO A 394 14.20 15.15 -4.00
N HIS A 395 13.77 15.66 -2.83
CA HIS A 395 13.23 14.82 -1.75
C HIS A 395 11.91 14.14 -2.14
N MET A 396 11.20 14.71 -3.11
CA MET A 396 9.88 14.26 -3.58
C MET A 396 9.94 13.44 -4.88
N VAL A 397 11.14 13.17 -5.40
CA VAL A 397 11.33 12.44 -6.66
C VAL A 397 12.31 11.31 -6.44
N HIS A 398 11.88 10.05 -6.56
CA HIS A 398 12.76 8.89 -6.54
C HIS A 398 12.92 8.33 -7.95
N GLN A 399 14.09 8.54 -8.54
CA GLN A 399 14.46 7.96 -9.83
C GLN A 399 15.18 6.62 -9.62
N THR A 400 14.66 5.58 -10.26
CA THR A 400 15.25 4.24 -10.25
C THR A 400 15.98 3.98 -11.57
N ASP A 401 17.11 3.29 -11.48
CA ASP A 401 17.87 2.86 -12.65
C ASP A 401 17.33 1.53 -13.19
N ASP A 402 16.15 1.56 -13.80
CA ASP A 402 15.58 0.41 -14.55
C ASP A 402 16.36 0.10 -15.86
N SER A 403 17.52 0.74 -16.08
CA SER A 403 17.99 1.09 -17.42
C SER A 403 19.11 0.25 -18.05
N SER A 404 19.59 -0.88 -17.50
CA SER A 404 20.64 -1.61 -18.26
C SER A 404 20.90 -3.11 -18.07
N THR A 405 20.29 -3.85 -17.13
CA THR A 405 20.59 -5.31 -17.02
C THR A 405 19.39 -6.25 -16.76
N TRP A 406 18.34 -5.81 -16.04
CA TRP A 406 17.19 -6.66 -15.68
C TRP A 406 15.83 -5.97 -15.89
N ALA A 407 15.64 -5.30 -17.03
CA ALA A 407 14.39 -4.61 -17.32
C ALA A 407 13.23 -5.61 -17.51
N PHE A 408 12.36 -5.74 -16.52
CA PHE A 408 11.14 -6.53 -16.64
C PHE A 408 10.13 -5.85 -17.57
N THR A 409 9.43 -6.65 -18.37
CA THR A 409 8.24 -6.20 -19.11
C THR A 409 7.07 -6.05 -18.16
N LEU A 410 6.05 -5.28 -18.54
CA LEU A 410 4.84 -5.11 -17.74
C LEU A 410 4.18 -6.46 -17.41
N SER A 411 4.17 -7.39 -18.36
CA SER A 411 3.65 -8.75 -18.20
C SER A 411 4.40 -9.58 -17.15
N LYS A 412 5.69 -9.28 -16.91
CA LYS A 412 6.53 -9.93 -15.91
C LYS A 412 6.61 -9.15 -14.60
N CYS A 413 5.90 -8.04 -14.47
CA CYS A 413 5.86 -7.24 -13.24
C CYS A 413 4.39 -7.04 -12.83
N PRO A 414 3.69 -8.08 -12.36
CA PRO A 414 2.26 -8.02 -12.03
C PRO A 414 1.85 -7.01 -10.96
N LEU A 415 2.73 -6.70 -10.01
CA LEU A 415 2.45 -5.78 -8.92
C LEU A 415 3.63 -4.83 -8.74
N ARG A 416 3.31 -3.54 -8.62
CA ARG A 416 4.26 -2.46 -8.37
C ARG A 416 3.78 -1.71 -7.13
N SER A 417 4.66 -1.56 -6.14
CA SER A 417 4.39 -0.77 -4.95
C SER A 417 5.51 0.23 -4.69
N TYR A 418 5.18 1.24 -3.89
CA TYR A 418 6.13 2.22 -3.40
C TYR A 418 5.82 2.55 -1.95
N HIS A 419 6.84 2.48 -1.11
CA HIS A 419 6.78 2.73 0.32
C HIS A 419 7.50 4.05 0.61
N PRO A 420 6.77 5.17 0.77
CA PRO A 420 7.37 6.51 0.89
C PRO A 420 8.21 6.69 2.16
N SER A 421 7.82 6.04 3.27
CA SER A 421 8.51 6.15 4.56
C SER A 421 9.94 5.59 4.57
N THR A 422 10.23 4.69 3.63
CA THR A 422 11.58 4.11 3.41
C THR A 422 12.14 4.46 2.03
N GLN A 423 11.43 5.27 1.25
CA GLN A 423 11.75 5.60 -0.14
C GLN A 423 12.13 4.35 -0.95
N THR A 424 11.32 3.30 -0.82
CA THR A 424 11.61 1.98 -1.38
C THR A 424 10.51 1.58 -2.34
N TYR A 425 10.88 1.10 -3.53
CA TYR A 425 9.94 0.42 -4.40
C TYR A 425 10.03 -1.09 -4.17
N ILE A 426 8.89 -1.77 -4.27
CA ILE A 426 8.81 -3.22 -4.21
C ILE A 426 7.93 -3.69 -5.37
N ASP A 427 8.47 -4.59 -6.18
CA ASP A 427 7.81 -5.20 -7.31
C ASP A 427 7.67 -6.70 -7.08
N LEU A 428 6.51 -7.25 -7.43
CA LEU A 428 6.39 -8.68 -7.67
C LEU A 428 6.78 -8.94 -9.12
N VAL A 429 7.77 -9.80 -9.34
CA VAL A 429 8.33 -10.06 -10.68
C VAL A 429 8.31 -11.55 -11.01
N ASP A 430 8.08 -11.86 -12.29
CA ASP A 430 8.30 -13.18 -12.86
C ASP A 430 9.70 -13.24 -13.48
N ASP A 431 10.62 -13.87 -12.74
CA ASP A 431 12.04 -14.04 -13.07
C ASP A 431 12.32 -15.27 -13.95
N SER A 432 11.29 -15.80 -14.61
CA SER A 432 11.45 -16.84 -15.61
C SER A 432 12.13 -16.31 -16.87
N ALA A 433 12.95 -17.13 -17.53
CA ALA A 433 13.50 -16.77 -18.85
C ALA A 433 12.43 -16.79 -19.94
N SER A 434 11.44 -17.67 -19.78
CA SER A 434 10.32 -17.92 -20.68
C SER A 434 9.16 -16.94 -20.42
N PHE A 435 8.18 -16.90 -21.31
CA PHE A 435 6.88 -16.24 -21.10
C PHE A 435 5.74 -17.25 -20.89
N HIS A 436 6.06 -18.55 -20.93
CA HIS A 436 5.09 -19.60 -20.68
C HIS A 436 4.79 -19.66 -19.18
N ALA A 437 3.49 -19.68 -18.85
CA ALA A 437 3.03 -19.74 -17.46
C ALA A 437 3.61 -20.93 -16.68
N ILE A 438 3.95 -22.03 -17.35
CA ILE A 438 4.51 -23.24 -16.71
C ILE A 438 5.91 -22.98 -16.14
N ASP A 439 6.66 -22.04 -16.71
CA ASP A 439 8.01 -21.70 -16.29
C ASP A 439 8.05 -20.56 -15.26
N GLN A 440 6.88 -20.07 -14.85
CA GLN A 440 6.72 -18.92 -13.98
C GLN A 440 7.56 -19.05 -12.70
N ARG A 441 8.31 -17.98 -12.40
CA ARG A 441 9.16 -17.91 -11.21
C ARG A 441 8.99 -16.57 -10.52
N ILE A 442 8.02 -16.51 -9.63
CA ILE A 442 7.72 -15.34 -8.82
C ILE A 442 8.82 -15.09 -7.79
N ARG A 443 9.31 -13.86 -7.81
CA ARG A 443 10.23 -13.27 -6.84
C ARG A 443 9.77 -11.85 -6.52
N ILE A 444 10.35 -11.29 -5.48
CA ILE A 444 10.17 -9.89 -5.10
C ILE A 444 11.46 -9.17 -5.47
N ARG A 445 11.33 -8.08 -6.22
CA ARG A 445 12.43 -7.15 -6.49
C ARG A 445 12.16 -5.86 -5.74
N GLY A 446 13.18 -5.23 -5.19
CA GLY A 446 13.02 -3.87 -4.67
C GLY A 446 14.33 -3.13 -4.57
N GLY A 447 14.20 -1.81 -4.42
CA GLY A 447 15.33 -0.91 -4.28
C GLY A 447 14.94 0.29 -3.43
N SER A 448 15.79 0.60 -2.46
CA SER A 448 15.66 1.76 -1.58
C SER A 448 16.69 2.81 -1.94
N ARG A 449 16.42 4.07 -1.58
CA ARG A 449 17.46 5.11 -1.56
C ARG A 449 17.58 5.70 -0.16
N ARG A 450 18.77 6.16 0.19
CA ARG A 450 19.04 6.88 1.45
C ARG A 450 19.96 8.06 1.23
N LEU A 451 19.97 8.99 2.18
CA LEU A 451 20.94 10.08 2.16
C LEU A 451 22.37 9.51 2.29
N TRP A 452 23.32 10.22 1.68
CA TRP A 452 24.73 9.97 1.90
C TRP A 452 25.10 10.25 3.36
N THR A 453 25.90 9.37 3.96
CA THR A 453 26.49 9.66 5.27
C THR A 453 27.63 10.67 5.13
N PRO A 454 27.96 11.44 6.18
CA PRO A 454 29.09 12.38 6.15
C PRO A 454 30.42 11.72 5.71
N ALA A 455 30.71 10.52 6.21
CA ALA A 455 31.90 9.76 5.84
C ALA A 455 31.93 9.40 4.34
N GLU A 456 30.79 8.94 3.78
CA GLU A 456 30.70 8.63 2.35
C GLU A 456 30.84 9.88 1.46
N LEU A 457 30.39 11.05 1.93
CA LEU A 457 30.58 12.32 1.23
C LEU A 457 32.05 12.77 1.21
N GLU A 458 32.77 12.54 2.31
CA GLU A 458 34.21 12.80 2.42
C GLU A 458 35.02 11.89 1.48
N GLU A 459 34.71 10.58 1.45
CA GLU A 459 35.33 9.62 0.52
C GLU A 459 35.08 9.98 -0.96
N ARG A 460 33.91 10.56 -1.27
CA ARG A 460 33.58 11.06 -2.61
C ARG A 460 34.38 12.32 -2.99
N GLY A 461 35.22 12.85 -2.10
CA GLY A 461 36.03 14.05 -2.33
C GLY A 461 35.20 15.34 -2.41
N ARG A 462 33.95 15.33 -1.92
CA ARG A 462 33.00 16.45 -2.06
C ARG A 462 32.96 17.37 -0.83
N GLY A 463 34.14 17.74 -0.31
CA GLY A 463 34.30 18.75 0.74
C GLY A 463 34.15 20.22 0.27
N ARG A 464 33.73 20.48 -0.97
CA ARG A 464 33.43 21.84 -1.46
C ARG A 464 31.94 21.97 -1.74
N ALA A 465 31.30 22.91 -1.04
CA ALA A 465 29.93 23.33 -1.28
C ALA A 465 29.66 23.53 -2.78
N PRO A 466 28.48 23.14 -3.29
CA PRO A 466 28.15 23.35 -4.68
C PRO A 466 28.17 24.86 -4.97
N MET A 467 29.13 25.32 -5.76
CA MET A 467 29.09 26.65 -6.36
C MET A 467 27.73 26.81 -7.03
N ALA A 468 27.01 27.87 -6.68
CA ALA A 468 25.74 28.26 -7.27
C ALA A 468 25.89 28.36 -8.81
N ARG A 469 25.61 27.26 -9.51
CA ARG A 469 25.45 27.25 -10.96
C ARG A 469 24.03 27.72 -11.28
N ARG A 470 23.94 28.68 -12.21
CA ARG A 470 22.66 29.25 -12.67
C ARG A 470 21.70 28.13 -13.12
N PRO A 471 20.41 28.20 -12.77
CA PRO A 471 19.44 27.16 -13.09
C PRO A 471 19.03 27.29 -14.56
N LYS A 472 19.64 26.48 -15.42
CA LYS A 472 19.03 26.09 -16.68
C LYS A 472 19.13 24.56 -16.80
N ASP A 473 17.99 23.95 -17.07
CA ASP A 473 17.78 22.58 -17.57
C ASP A 473 17.59 21.42 -16.57
N GLN A 474 16.65 20.53 -16.94
CA GLN A 474 16.17 19.32 -16.24
C GLN A 474 17.28 18.33 -15.88
N ASP A 475 18.42 18.37 -16.56
CA ASP A 475 19.64 17.62 -16.22
C ASP A 475 20.14 17.92 -14.79
N THR A 476 19.74 19.05 -14.21
CA THR A 476 20.06 19.40 -12.82
C THR A 476 19.28 18.59 -11.78
N LEU A 477 18.06 18.11 -12.06
CA LEU A 477 17.26 17.40 -11.05
C LEU A 477 17.79 15.99 -10.79
N GLY A 478 18.11 15.24 -11.86
CA GLY A 478 18.72 13.92 -11.74
C GLY A 478 20.06 13.99 -11.01
N GLN A 479 20.90 14.97 -11.37
CA GLN A 479 22.17 15.22 -10.69
C GLN A 479 22.00 15.62 -9.22
N ARG A 480 21.08 16.55 -8.91
CA ARG A 480 20.76 16.93 -7.51
C ARG A 480 20.27 15.73 -6.70
N THR A 481 19.46 14.87 -7.32
CA THR A 481 18.96 13.66 -6.67
C THR A 481 20.10 12.69 -6.37
N GLN A 482 20.98 12.42 -7.34
CA GLN A 482 22.17 11.56 -7.16
C GLN A 482 23.21 12.16 -6.19
N ASP A 483 23.24 13.49 -6.06
CA ASP A 483 24.13 14.18 -5.14
C ASP A 483 23.63 14.13 -3.69
N LEU A 484 22.31 14.12 -3.49
CA LEU A 484 21.69 13.99 -2.16
C LEU A 484 21.53 12.53 -1.73
N TYR A 485 21.22 11.65 -2.67
CA TYR A 485 20.83 10.27 -2.40
C TYR A 485 21.79 9.26 -3.01
N LYS A 486 22.05 8.22 -2.23
CA LYS A 486 22.63 6.96 -2.69
C LYS A 486 21.49 5.99 -2.98
N ASN A 487 21.36 5.56 -4.22
CA ASN A 487 20.47 4.46 -4.58
C ASN A 487 21.11 3.14 -4.15
N GLY A 488 20.33 2.28 -3.49
CA GLY A 488 20.70 0.90 -3.23
C GLY A 488 20.72 0.11 -4.53
N THR A 489 21.48 -0.98 -4.54
CA THR A 489 21.40 -1.98 -5.62
C THR A 489 20.04 -2.67 -5.57
N ASP A 490 19.50 -3.04 -6.72
CA ASP A 490 18.27 -3.84 -6.77
C ASP A 490 18.48 -5.18 -6.03
N ILE A 491 17.62 -5.44 -5.07
CA ILE A 491 17.62 -6.67 -4.27
C ILE A 491 16.51 -7.58 -4.80
N PHE A 492 16.85 -8.85 -5.00
CA PHE A 492 15.87 -9.88 -5.32
C PHE A 492 15.73 -10.87 -4.16
N TRP A 493 14.49 -11.10 -3.75
CA TRP A 493 14.14 -12.05 -2.71
C TRP A 493 13.07 -13.04 -3.21
N PRO A 494 13.21 -14.34 -2.92
CA PRO A 494 14.36 -14.99 -2.29
C PRO A 494 15.59 -14.98 -3.22
N PRO A 495 16.80 -15.28 -2.71
CA PRO A 495 18.01 -15.38 -3.50
C PRO A 495 17.89 -16.43 -4.61
N GLN A 496 18.62 -16.23 -5.71
CA GLN A 496 18.65 -17.21 -6.80
C GLN A 496 19.24 -18.53 -6.30
N GLN A 497 18.57 -19.64 -6.62
CA GLN A 497 19.08 -20.96 -6.31
C GLN A 497 20.39 -21.24 -7.07
N ASP A 498 21.43 -21.58 -6.33
CA ASP A 498 22.71 -22.02 -6.88
C ASP A 498 22.56 -23.44 -7.45
N PRO A 499 22.85 -23.68 -8.75
CA PRO A 499 22.82 -25.01 -9.33
C PRO A 499 23.78 -26.01 -8.66
N THR A 500 24.84 -25.51 -8.01
CA THR A 500 25.88 -26.33 -7.39
C THR A 500 25.61 -26.63 -5.91
N ALA A 501 24.79 -25.81 -5.25
CA ALA A 501 24.43 -25.94 -3.84
C ALA A 501 22.90 -25.97 -3.67
N HIS A 502 22.30 -27.15 -3.87
CA HIS A 502 20.86 -27.35 -3.68
C HIS A 502 20.46 -27.22 -2.22
N SER A 503 19.89 -26.07 -1.85
CA SER A 503 19.20 -25.88 -0.57
C SER A 503 17.74 -26.36 -0.69
N PRO A 504 17.33 -27.43 0.03
CA PRO A 504 15.95 -27.91 0.01
C PRO A 504 14.98 -26.89 0.61
N ALA A 505 15.43 -26.11 1.60
CA ALA A 505 14.65 -25.05 2.21
C ALA A 505 14.38 -23.90 1.23
N LEU A 506 15.37 -23.52 0.43
CA LEU A 506 15.20 -22.51 -0.62
C LEU A 506 14.26 -23.03 -1.72
N ALA A 507 14.38 -24.30 -2.11
CA ALA A 507 13.49 -24.93 -3.07
C ALA A 507 12.03 -24.95 -2.58
N ASP A 508 11.79 -25.30 -1.31
CA ASP A 508 10.44 -25.25 -0.75
C ASP A 508 9.93 -23.81 -0.59
N LEU A 509 10.77 -22.84 -0.21
CA LEU A 509 10.41 -21.43 -0.22
C LEU A 509 9.96 -20.96 -1.62
N TYR A 510 10.66 -21.37 -2.67
CA TYR A 510 10.22 -21.14 -4.04
C TYR A 510 8.86 -21.79 -4.34
N ALA A 511 8.60 -22.99 -3.81
CA ALA A 511 7.30 -23.65 -3.96
C ALA A 511 6.17 -23.03 -3.10
N VAL A 512 6.49 -22.29 -2.03
CA VAL A 512 5.51 -21.45 -1.32
C VAL A 512 5.15 -20.22 -2.17
N LEU A 513 6.14 -19.57 -2.79
CA LEU A 513 5.93 -18.42 -3.67
C LEU A 513 5.34 -18.79 -5.02
N ASN A 514 5.58 -20.01 -5.48
CA ASN A 514 5.09 -20.57 -6.74
C ASN A 514 4.37 -21.88 -6.44
N PRO A 515 3.14 -21.82 -5.86
CA PRO A 515 2.42 -23.01 -5.45
C PRO A 515 2.25 -23.98 -6.63
N PRO A 516 2.70 -25.24 -6.50
CA PRO A 516 2.60 -26.23 -7.57
C PRO A 516 1.16 -26.39 -8.05
N GLY A 517 0.94 -26.39 -9.37
CA GLY A 517 -0.39 -26.47 -9.97
C GLY A 517 -1.15 -25.15 -10.04
N HIS A 518 -0.63 -24.06 -9.45
CA HIS A 518 -1.23 -22.72 -9.49
C HIS A 518 -0.32 -21.71 -10.21
N LEU A 519 0.01 -22.02 -11.46
CA LEU A 519 0.79 -21.14 -12.34
C LEU A 519 -0.14 -20.42 -13.33
N GLY A 520 0.14 -19.16 -13.63
CA GLY A 520 -0.72 -18.28 -14.43
C GLY A 520 -0.52 -16.82 -14.05
N THR A 521 -1.16 -15.90 -14.77
CA THR A 521 -0.90 -14.46 -14.64
C THR A 521 -1.10 -13.94 -13.20
N PRO A 522 -0.01 -13.63 -12.48
CA PRO A 522 -0.10 -13.12 -11.13
C PRO A 522 -0.73 -11.71 -11.11
N HIS A 523 -1.40 -11.37 -10.02
CA HIS A 523 -1.83 -10.01 -9.71
C HIS A 523 -1.91 -9.88 -8.19
N GLY A 524 -1.73 -8.66 -7.67
CA GLY A 524 -1.60 -8.45 -6.24
C GLY A 524 -2.19 -7.15 -5.73
N SER A 525 -2.26 -7.04 -4.42
CA SER A 525 -2.61 -5.84 -3.66
C SER A 525 -1.64 -5.70 -2.49
N TRP A 526 -1.42 -4.49 -2.00
CA TRP A 526 -0.42 -4.20 -0.99
C TRP A 526 -0.82 -3.04 -0.08
N ASP A 527 -0.27 -3.07 1.13
CA ASP A 527 -0.36 -2.02 2.13
C ASP A 527 1.02 -1.74 2.74
N GLU A 528 1.06 -0.93 3.79
CA GLU A 528 2.28 -0.41 4.41
C GLU A 528 3.10 -1.49 5.14
N ARG A 529 2.54 -2.68 5.35
CA ARG A 529 3.11 -3.79 6.14
C ARG A 529 3.30 -5.08 5.33
N SER A 530 2.61 -5.23 4.21
CA SER A 530 2.45 -6.54 3.56
C SER A 530 1.86 -6.44 2.16
N LEU A 531 1.97 -7.55 1.42
CA LEU A 531 1.27 -7.76 0.16
C LEU A 531 0.59 -9.12 0.13
N VAL A 532 -0.46 -9.21 -0.68
CA VAL A 532 -1.09 -10.47 -1.10
C VAL A 532 -1.08 -10.52 -2.61
N TYR A 533 -0.73 -11.66 -3.18
CA TYR A 533 -0.92 -11.90 -4.60
C TYR A 533 -1.59 -13.23 -4.86
N ALA A 534 -2.28 -13.29 -5.99
CA ALA A 534 -2.92 -14.49 -6.48
C ALA A 534 -2.16 -15.00 -7.71
N THR A 535 -1.91 -16.31 -7.76
CA THR A 535 -1.31 -17.00 -8.91
C THR A 535 -2.14 -18.22 -9.30
N GLY A 536 -2.08 -18.60 -10.57
CA GLY A 536 -2.86 -19.71 -11.12
C GLY A 536 -4.21 -19.30 -11.71
N GLY A 537 -5.15 -20.25 -11.70
CA GLY A 537 -6.49 -20.06 -12.27
C GLY A 537 -6.57 -20.20 -13.80
N MET A 538 -5.53 -20.75 -14.43
CA MET A 538 -5.61 -21.20 -15.83
C MET A 538 -6.76 -22.22 -15.98
N GLY A 539 -7.65 -22.00 -16.95
CA GLY A 539 -8.82 -22.84 -17.16
C GLY A 539 -9.99 -22.62 -16.18
N GLY A 540 -9.99 -21.54 -15.39
CA GLY A 540 -11.09 -21.19 -14.48
C GLY A 540 -11.04 -21.89 -13.12
N GLY A 541 -9.93 -22.55 -12.78
CA GLY A 541 -9.69 -23.12 -11.46
C GLY A 541 -9.42 -22.05 -10.38
N PRO A 542 -9.37 -22.45 -9.10
CA PRO A 542 -9.05 -21.55 -8.01
C PRO A 542 -7.59 -21.06 -8.09
N LYS A 543 -7.39 -19.80 -7.69
CA LYS A 543 -6.08 -19.17 -7.57
C LYS A 543 -5.52 -19.39 -6.17
N ALA A 544 -4.22 -19.66 -6.07
CA ALA A 544 -3.54 -19.68 -4.77
C ALA A 544 -3.25 -18.24 -4.33
N LEU A 545 -3.63 -17.89 -3.11
CA LEU A 545 -3.35 -16.60 -2.51
C LEU A 545 -2.12 -16.72 -1.61
N VAL A 546 -1.08 -15.95 -1.90
CA VAL A 546 0.17 -15.92 -1.14
C VAL A 546 0.29 -14.59 -0.43
N PHE A 547 0.51 -14.64 0.88
CA PHE A 547 0.73 -13.48 1.74
C PHE A 547 2.22 -13.33 2.04
N VAL A 548 2.72 -12.10 1.93
CA VAL A 548 4.09 -11.73 2.29
C VAL A 548 4.02 -10.54 3.24
N SER A 549 4.72 -10.61 4.38
CA SER A 549 4.72 -9.53 5.36
C SER A 549 6.12 -9.11 5.77
N TRP A 550 6.31 -7.79 5.89
CA TRP A 550 7.50 -7.14 6.45
C TRP A 550 7.29 -6.68 7.89
N ASP A 551 6.16 -7.02 8.50
CA ASP A 551 5.89 -6.71 9.90
C ASP A 551 6.28 -7.89 10.80
N PRO A 552 7.26 -7.72 11.69
CA PRO A 552 7.75 -8.81 12.55
C PRO A 552 6.73 -9.25 13.62
N SER A 553 5.62 -8.53 13.82
CA SER A 553 4.60 -8.94 14.77
C SER A 553 3.55 -9.87 14.17
N ILE A 554 3.53 -10.06 12.85
CA ILE A 554 2.53 -10.88 12.18
C ILE A 554 3.02 -12.33 12.15
N TYR A 555 2.25 -13.21 12.77
CA TYR A 555 2.60 -14.61 12.92
C TYR A 555 1.39 -15.51 12.64
N LEU A 556 1.38 -16.15 11.47
CA LEU A 556 0.34 -17.12 11.12
C LEU A 556 0.65 -18.48 11.74
N ALA A 557 -0.28 -19.03 12.52
CA ALA A 557 -0.16 -20.37 13.05
C ALA A 557 -0.04 -21.42 11.92
N GLY A 558 0.72 -22.48 12.15
CA GLY A 558 1.05 -23.46 11.11
C GLY A 558 2.26 -23.09 10.23
N THR A 559 2.82 -21.89 10.34
CA THR A 559 4.07 -21.55 9.64
C THR A 559 5.31 -22.07 10.36
N SER A 560 6.26 -22.57 9.57
CA SER A 560 7.52 -23.12 10.07
C SER A 560 8.57 -22.02 10.23
N ALA A 561 9.51 -22.19 11.15
CA ALA A 561 10.71 -21.34 11.17
C ALA A 561 11.53 -21.61 9.90
N TYR A 562 11.98 -20.57 9.20
CA TYR A 562 12.88 -20.79 8.07
C TYR A 562 14.22 -21.32 8.59
N PRO A 563 14.74 -22.45 8.07
CA PRO A 563 15.98 -23.01 8.57
C PRO A 563 17.15 -22.09 8.22
N SER A 564 17.90 -21.68 9.24
CA SER A 564 19.18 -20.99 9.04
C SER A 564 20.15 -21.95 8.33
N PRO A 565 21.01 -21.47 7.40
CA PRO A 565 22.01 -22.30 6.73
C PRO A 565 22.91 -23.08 7.71
N ASP A 566 23.01 -22.67 8.97
CA ASP A 566 23.82 -23.33 10.01
C ASP A 566 23.01 -24.23 10.98
N GLY A 567 21.72 -24.47 10.75
CA GLY A 567 20.89 -25.33 11.62
C GLY A 567 20.69 -24.80 13.06
N ARG A 568 21.09 -23.56 13.35
CA ARG A 568 20.82 -22.85 14.61
C ARG A 568 19.61 -21.94 14.42
N SER A 569 18.57 -22.11 15.24
CA SER A 569 17.46 -21.16 15.28
C SER A 569 18.00 -19.76 15.60
N VAL A 570 17.46 -18.74 14.94
CA VAL A 570 17.93 -17.36 15.10
C VAL A 570 17.34 -16.79 16.39
N GLY A 571 17.86 -17.26 17.52
CA GLY A 571 17.77 -16.53 18.76
C GLY A 571 18.59 -15.26 18.63
N ALA A 572 17.93 -14.11 18.68
CA ALA A 572 18.45 -12.76 18.95
C ALA A 572 19.97 -12.57 18.82
N LEU A 573 20.40 -11.84 17.77
CA LEU A 573 21.68 -11.12 17.66
C LEU A 573 22.64 -11.32 18.84
N SER A 574 23.41 -12.42 18.83
CA SER A 574 24.48 -12.66 19.80
C SER A 574 25.83 -12.30 19.17
N VAL A 575 26.45 -11.29 19.77
CA VAL A 575 27.84 -10.80 19.64
C VAL A 575 28.87 -11.92 19.43
N PRO A 576 29.91 -11.75 18.59
CA PRO A 576 30.96 -12.75 18.42
C PRO A 576 31.86 -12.87 19.67
N PRO A 577 32.41 -14.06 19.98
CA PRO A 577 33.25 -14.26 21.16
C PRO A 577 34.71 -13.93 20.85
N HIS A 578 35.31 -13.02 21.62
CA HIS A 578 36.75 -13.02 21.83
C HIS A 578 37.06 -13.20 23.32
N GLY A 579 37.97 -14.14 23.60
CA GLY A 579 38.13 -14.77 24.89
C GLY A 579 38.90 -13.97 25.93
N SER A 580 38.66 -14.32 27.19
CA SER A 580 39.69 -14.34 28.22
C SER A 580 39.26 -15.30 29.33
N LYS A 581 40.24 -16.09 29.80
CA LYS A 581 40.12 -17.07 30.88
C LYS A 581 39.76 -16.37 32.19
N GLY A 582 38.89 -16.99 32.97
CA GLY A 582 38.52 -16.51 34.30
C GLY A 582 37.48 -17.41 34.97
N GLU A 583 37.93 -18.54 35.48
CA GLU A 583 37.17 -19.42 36.38
C GLU A 583 36.70 -18.65 37.62
N ARG A 584 35.38 -18.57 37.85
CA ARG A 584 34.80 -18.47 39.20
C ARG A 584 33.32 -18.87 39.18
N SER A 585 33.08 -20.04 39.75
CA SER A 585 31.78 -20.60 40.11
C SER A 585 30.91 -19.61 40.90
N ARG A 586 29.65 -19.41 40.48
CA ARG A 586 28.54 -18.99 41.34
C ARG A 586 27.17 -19.26 40.69
N LYS A 587 26.50 -20.27 41.28
CA LYS A 587 25.05 -20.46 41.56
C LYS A 587 24.02 -20.03 40.51
N ALA A 588 23.27 -21.02 40.05
CA ALA A 588 22.09 -20.94 39.21
C ALA A 588 21.00 -20.02 39.78
N ALA A 589 20.73 -18.92 39.07
CA ALA A 589 19.49 -18.16 39.18
C ALA A 589 18.61 -18.53 37.97
N LYS A 590 17.36 -18.94 38.26
CA LYS A 590 16.34 -19.29 37.28
C LYS A 590 16.21 -18.19 36.21
N ARG A 591 16.46 -18.55 34.95
CA ARG A 591 16.13 -17.70 33.80
C ARG A 591 14.61 -17.62 33.69
N HIS A 592 14.08 -16.39 33.77
CA HIS A 592 12.73 -16.09 33.33
C HIS A 592 12.66 -16.31 31.80
N PRO A 593 11.65 -17.03 31.28
CA PRO A 593 11.45 -17.18 29.86
C PRO A 593 11.13 -15.82 29.24
N ILE A 594 11.71 -15.58 28.06
CA ILE A 594 11.33 -14.50 27.16
C ILE A 594 9.82 -14.61 26.96
N SER A 595 9.10 -13.60 27.43
CA SER A 595 7.65 -13.47 27.31
C SER A 595 7.25 -13.63 25.84
N GLN A 596 6.48 -14.67 25.56
CA GLN A 596 5.59 -14.71 24.41
C GLN A 596 4.80 -13.40 24.39
N PRO A 597 4.51 -12.79 23.22
CA PRO A 597 3.55 -11.72 23.20
C PRO A 597 2.22 -12.29 23.71
N ASP A 598 1.79 -11.83 24.89
CA ASP A 598 0.46 -12.10 25.41
C ASP A 598 -0.53 -11.85 24.28
N THR A 599 -1.39 -12.83 24.05
CA THR A 599 -2.64 -12.74 23.30
C THR A 599 -3.35 -11.45 23.69
N ILE A 600 -3.10 -10.37 22.94
CA ILE A 600 -4.04 -9.25 22.87
C ILE A 600 -5.29 -9.91 22.29
N SER A 601 -6.34 -9.96 23.11
CA SER A 601 -7.68 -10.41 22.77
C SER A 601 -7.95 -10.19 21.29
N CYS A 602 -8.04 -11.29 20.54
CA CYS A 602 -8.52 -11.25 19.17
C CYS A 602 -9.84 -10.47 19.16
N PRO A 603 -10.06 -9.50 18.26
CA PRO A 603 -11.40 -8.97 18.02
C PRO A 603 -12.34 -10.03 17.42
N PHE A 604 -11.84 -11.25 17.21
CA PHE A 604 -12.60 -12.47 16.91
C PHE A 604 -12.67 -13.33 18.18
N SER A 605 -13.30 -12.83 19.25
CA SER A 605 -13.71 -13.67 20.36
C SER A 605 -14.83 -14.59 19.86
N ALA A 606 -14.58 -15.91 19.90
CA ALA A 606 -15.58 -16.94 19.58
C ALA A 606 -16.86 -16.82 20.43
N ASP A 607 -16.76 -16.14 21.57
CA ASP A 607 -17.86 -15.98 22.54
C ASP A 607 -19.01 -15.09 22.04
N GLU A 608 -18.82 -14.20 21.05
CA GLU A 608 -19.91 -13.36 20.53
C GLU A 608 -20.73 -14.02 19.40
N ILE A 609 -20.24 -15.12 18.81
CA ILE A 609 -20.91 -15.81 17.68
C ILE A 609 -21.56 -17.14 18.13
N SER A 610 -21.49 -17.47 19.43
CA SER A 610 -22.15 -18.62 20.03
C SER A 610 -23.66 -18.39 20.27
N SER A 611 -24.43 -18.26 19.18
CA SER A 611 -25.77 -18.82 19.15
C SER A 611 -26.08 -19.31 17.73
N ALA A 612 -26.09 -20.63 17.58
CA ALA A 612 -26.49 -21.30 16.35
C ALA A 612 -27.99 -21.08 16.14
N ASN A 613 -28.36 -19.99 15.47
CA ASN A 613 -29.64 -19.90 14.78
C ASN A 613 -29.49 -20.60 13.43
N ALA A 614 -30.23 -21.70 13.24
CA ALA A 614 -30.23 -22.56 12.05
C ALA A 614 -30.64 -21.87 10.72
N GLY A 615 -30.77 -20.54 10.70
CA GLY A 615 -31.03 -19.71 9.53
C GLY A 615 -29.97 -18.63 9.26
N SER A 616 -28.88 -18.57 10.02
CA SER A 616 -27.86 -17.53 9.82
C SER A 616 -27.03 -17.80 8.55
N TRP A 617 -26.82 -16.77 7.72
CA TRP A 617 -25.93 -16.82 6.55
C TRP A 617 -24.44 -16.70 6.90
N ARG A 618 -24.09 -16.67 8.20
CA ARG A 618 -22.72 -16.53 8.68
C ARG A 618 -22.34 -17.65 9.63
N ALA A 619 -21.05 -17.99 9.63
CA ALA A 619 -20.42 -18.91 10.55
C ALA A 619 -18.99 -18.45 10.85
N LEU A 620 -18.43 -18.91 11.97
CA LEU A 620 -17.01 -18.78 12.25
C LEU A 620 -16.37 -20.15 11.97
N GLU A 621 -15.41 -20.20 11.06
CA GLU A 621 -14.66 -21.42 10.74
C GLU A 621 -13.16 -21.20 11.01
N PRO A 622 -12.37 -22.26 11.22
CA PRO A 622 -10.92 -22.14 11.24
C PRO A 622 -10.40 -21.46 9.96
N ALA A 623 -9.36 -20.64 10.12
CA ALA A 623 -8.75 -19.97 8.98
C ALA A 623 -8.10 -20.98 8.03
N MET A 624 -8.32 -20.82 6.73
CA MET A 624 -7.90 -21.80 5.72
C MET A 624 -6.39 -22.06 5.72
N TYR A 625 -5.58 -21.04 6.06
CA TYR A 625 -4.13 -21.20 6.14
C TYR A 625 -3.69 -22.23 7.20
N LEU A 626 -4.52 -22.52 8.21
CA LEU A 626 -4.26 -23.55 9.22
C LEU A 626 -4.32 -24.95 8.61
N ASP A 627 -5.28 -25.18 7.71
CA ASP A 627 -5.42 -26.45 7.00
C ASP A 627 -4.33 -26.60 5.93
N ILE A 628 -3.95 -25.49 5.29
CA ILE A 628 -2.88 -25.47 4.27
C ILE A 628 -1.51 -25.70 4.94
N ALA A 629 -1.29 -25.10 6.12
CA ALA A 629 -0.08 -25.22 6.94
C ALA A 629 1.24 -25.07 6.15
N ARG A 630 1.27 -24.14 5.17
CA ARG A 630 2.40 -23.98 4.25
C ARG A 630 2.90 -22.55 4.20
N GLY A 631 4.04 -22.32 4.85
CA GLY A 631 4.69 -21.02 4.90
C GLY A 631 5.85 -20.99 5.89
N TYR A 632 6.62 -19.92 5.83
CA TYR A 632 7.80 -19.68 6.65
C TYR A 632 7.73 -18.35 7.40
N HIS A 633 8.27 -18.37 8.62
CA HIS A 633 8.55 -17.19 9.42
C HIS A 633 10.06 -17.08 9.66
N PHE A 634 10.65 -15.92 9.33
CA PHE A 634 12.09 -15.72 9.27
C PHE A 634 12.70 -15.15 10.56
N ALA A 635 11.89 -14.74 11.53
CA ALA A 635 12.34 -14.26 12.84
C ALA A 635 12.07 -15.23 14.00
N ARG A 636 11.91 -16.52 13.70
CA ARG A 636 11.61 -17.57 14.71
C ARG A 636 12.85 -18.25 15.28
#